data_AF-A0A930ATL4-F1
#
_entry.id   AF-A0A930ATL4-F1
#
_cell.length_a   1.000
_cell.length_b   1.000
_cell.length_c   1.000
_cell.angle_alpha   90.00
_cell.angle_beta   90.00
_cell.angle_gamma   90.00
#
_symmetry.space_group_name_H-M   'P 1'
#
loop_
_entity.id
_entity.type
_entity.pdbx_description
1 polymer ?
#
loop_
_entity_poly.entity_id
_entity_poly.type
_entity_poly.pdbx_seq_one_letter_code
_entity_poly.pdbx_strand_id
1 'polypeptide(L)'
;SSYALSGFVVSQQYNPNFLDNLVYIPFILLGIEEVASGKRSVKLPLFLAISLITDFYTGYMMCLFVALYTFYVVFSSDASLKEAVQRIARVALFALIGVGLAAFWLLPVFSALLESKASAGSTFAWSWNPVNDLVAMPQKFILGSFGEKEWGDSKALPQLFIGGLGLFGLCTFFAKREITLRKKLAATVVLLVLLLSFSIQGFDQIWHMGQRPVGFYFRNSWVANSFMLVLASESLMQWKDEFRLNEFLVAIFGFGTILVLSTLRSLQYVETSQKILAFIIWTIILLAFFFRRAERVRRLQLTAGVVIVELMVSSFVGFRRAPYFIGNAGLQEQMEFAMAFDKEGYSHQSTFTRMEMHKGLSHANFPIAFGYNGASHFTSSLEHSLIEEMSHLGLPTSQSVAIYTNRNVILDSLFGVSRFMMDGDENRVFADLRGMYAKEGKVKGFVVYRNPYAFSLGYLTNENTATNIAFEKNQPVANLNQLLQVIGLSGTNALTEVNVGEPVTTNLTKGQEKYTLTNEAEPAKIEWKFNLQPNKLYFVEIPERQAGSVIKSKVMLNGISYPYENRFHENQFWMIGNGNLDQTITFAIEDAKAKEWDLRGFKFYTIDITTLANALTQYKKANDITIESYTNAMVKAHVTVTNSEQSFATFTIPYHSGWSVTVDGKKQEVKKALGFFMGVSLTEGEHEIVWSYTPPGLHLGMFISVSSLLLLIFLWKKHKN
;
A
#
# COMPACT_ATOMS: atom_id res chain seq x y z
N SER A 1 -3.55 -1.59 30.34
CA SER A 1 -4.42 -2.54 29.61
C SER A 1 -5.36 -1.87 28.63
N SER A 2 -6.22 -0.94 29.04
CA SER A 2 -7.18 -0.29 28.12
C SER A 2 -6.56 0.44 26.93
N TYR A 3 -5.35 0.98 27.08
CA TYR A 3 -4.59 1.57 25.97
C TYR A 3 -4.16 0.50 24.95
N ALA A 4 -3.44 -0.52 25.42
CA ALA A 4 -2.90 -1.61 24.60
C ALA A 4 -3.97 -2.52 23.99
N LEU A 5 -5.16 -2.62 24.60
CA LEU A 5 -6.31 -3.40 24.12
C LEU A 5 -7.48 -2.49 23.73
N SER A 6 -7.19 -1.25 23.32
CA SER A 6 -8.21 -0.36 22.78
C SER A 6 -8.77 -0.90 21.46
N GLY A 7 -9.96 -0.45 21.10
CA GLY A 7 -10.64 -0.89 19.88
C GLY A 7 -9.78 -0.70 18.63
N PHE A 8 -9.04 0.40 18.54
CA PHE A 8 -8.11 0.63 17.44
C PHE A 8 -7.04 -0.46 17.37
N VAL A 9 -6.30 -0.71 18.47
CA VAL A 9 -5.20 -1.68 18.49
C VAL A 9 -5.70 -3.09 18.13
N VAL A 10 -6.81 -3.52 18.72
CA VAL A 10 -7.42 -4.82 18.42
C VAL A 10 -7.86 -4.91 16.96
N SER A 11 -8.52 -3.88 16.44
CA SER A 11 -9.02 -3.87 15.06
C SER A 11 -7.94 -3.76 13.98
N GLN A 12 -6.76 -3.25 14.33
CA GLN A 12 -5.65 -2.99 13.40
C GLN A 12 -4.47 -3.94 13.62
N GLN A 13 -4.62 -5.01 14.40
CA GLN A 13 -3.53 -5.95 14.70
C GLN A 13 -2.85 -6.58 13.46
N TYR A 14 -3.58 -6.68 12.34
CA TYR A 14 -3.08 -7.21 11.07
C TYR A 14 -2.41 -6.13 10.19
N ASN A 15 -2.38 -4.87 10.66
CA ASN A 15 -1.67 -3.74 10.07
C ASN A 15 -0.62 -3.22 11.07
N PRO A 16 0.48 -3.96 11.32
CA PRO A 16 1.46 -3.61 12.35
C PRO A 16 2.02 -2.18 12.18
N ASN A 17 2.20 -1.72 10.95
CA ASN A 17 2.70 -0.36 10.63
C ASN A 17 1.85 0.76 11.25
N PHE A 18 0.55 0.54 11.51
CA PHE A 18 -0.31 1.55 12.15
C PHE A 18 -0.20 1.56 13.69
N LEU A 19 0.49 0.57 14.28
CA LEU A 19 0.57 0.38 15.72
C LEU A 19 1.91 0.85 16.31
N ASP A 20 2.99 0.87 15.51
CA ASP A 20 4.34 1.15 16.02
C ASP A 20 4.44 2.51 16.71
N ASN A 21 3.79 3.52 16.15
CA ASN A 21 3.81 4.88 16.69
C ASN A 21 3.05 5.08 18.00
N LEU A 22 2.15 4.15 18.36
CA LEU A 22 1.43 4.22 19.64
C LEU A 22 2.39 4.08 20.82
N VAL A 23 3.48 3.31 20.67
CA VAL A 23 4.48 3.10 21.73
C VAL A 23 5.09 4.43 22.22
N TYR A 24 5.17 5.43 21.34
CA TYR A 24 5.81 6.71 21.65
C TYR A 24 4.88 7.73 22.32
N ILE A 25 3.56 7.54 22.27
CA ILE A 25 2.57 8.51 22.78
C ILE A 25 2.86 8.94 24.22
N PRO A 26 3.03 8.03 25.20
CA PRO A 26 3.23 8.45 26.58
C PRO A 26 4.45 9.35 26.77
N PHE A 27 5.53 9.09 26.03
CA PHE A 27 6.76 9.89 26.09
C PHE A 27 6.61 11.24 25.42
N ILE A 28 5.87 11.31 24.31
CA ILE A 28 5.56 12.56 23.62
C ILE A 28 4.68 13.45 24.49
N LEU A 29 3.59 12.91 25.07
CA LEU A 29 2.70 13.66 25.95
C LEU A 29 3.45 14.21 27.18
N LEU A 30 4.26 13.36 27.83
CA LEU A 30 5.12 13.79 28.93
C LEU A 30 6.12 14.87 28.50
N GLY A 31 6.71 14.73 27.30
CA GLY A 31 7.59 15.74 26.72
C GLY A 31 6.89 17.08 26.50
N ILE A 32 5.64 17.08 26.04
CA ILE A 32 4.81 18.29 25.87
C ILE A 32 4.57 18.96 27.22
N GLU A 33 4.15 18.22 28.26
CA GLU A 33 3.92 18.78 29.59
C GLU A 33 5.20 19.37 30.21
N GLU A 34 6.33 18.69 30.07
CA GLU A 34 7.63 19.16 30.53
C GLU A 34 8.06 20.44 29.80
N VAL A 35 7.98 20.47 28.47
CA VAL A 35 8.35 21.66 27.69
C VAL A 35 7.39 22.82 27.95
N ALA A 36 6.08 22.57 27.98
CA ALA A 36 5.07 23.58 28.29
C ALA A 36 5.27 24.20 29.68
N SER A 37 5.64 23.39 30.69
CA SER A 37 5.95 23.87 32.04
C SER A 37 7.30 24.61 32.16
N GLY A 38 8.11 24.63 31.10
CA GLY A 38 9.39 25.33 31.06
C GLY A 38 10.62 24.46 31.28
N LYS A 39 10.44 23.16 31.53
CA LYS A 39 11.54 22.21 31.59
C LYS A 39 12.11 22.01 30.18
N ARG A 40 13.43 22.03 30.04
CA ARG A 40 14.09 21.74 28.75
C ARG A 40 14.23 20.23 28.58
N SER A 41 13.15 19.59 28.15
CA SER A 41 13.08 18.14 27.94
C SER A 41 13.42 17.75 26.51
N VAL A 42 14.24 16.70 26.35
CA VAL A 42 14.56 16.11 25.04
C VAL A 42 13.52 15.09 24.57
N LYS A 43 12.55 14.72 25.43
CA LYS A 43 11.59 13.65 25.14
C LYS A 43 10.72 13.99 23.92
N LEU A 44 10.16 15.20 23.88
CA LEU A 44 9.34 15.63 22.73
C LEU A 44 10.11 15.56 21.40
N PRO A 45 11.25 16.25 21.21
CA PRO A 45 11.96 16.20 19.94
C PRO A 45 12.43 14.79 19.59
N LEU A 46 12.97 14.03 20.55
CA LEU A 46 13.50 12.70 20.30
C LEU A 46 12.40 11.70 19.89
N PHE A 47 11.34 11.57 20.69
CA PHE A 47 10.29 10.60 20.40
C PHE A 47 9.40 11.01 19.23
N LEU A 48 9.24 12.32 18.97
CA LEU A 48 8.59 12.77 17.74
C LEU A 48 9.43 12.45 16.49
N ALA A 49 10.76 12.64 16.56
CA ALA A 49 11.66 12.26 15.47
C ALA A 49 11.62 10.76 15.20
N ILE A 50 11.72 9.94 16.24
CA ILE A 50 11.59 8.48 16.14
C ILE A 50 10.24 8.13 15.53
N SER A 51 9.15 8.75 15.99
CA SER A 51 7.80 8.48 15.45
C SER A 51 7.69 8.76 13.95
N LEU A 52 8.29 9.85 13.47
CA LEU A 52 8.30 10.23 12.06
C LEU A 52 9.18 9.31 11.20
N ILE A 53 10.24 8.76 11.76
CA ILE A 53 11.14 7.80 11.08
C ILE A 53 10.49 6.41 11.01
N THR A 54 9.90 5.95 12.11
CA THR A 54 9.27 4.63 12.21
C THR A 54 8.12 4.48 11.22
N ASP A 55 7.21 5.45 11.18
CA ASP A 55 6.13 5.50 10.19
C ASP A 55 5.73 6.96 9.96
N PHE A 56 6.11 7.51 8.80
CA PHE A 56 5.89 8.93 8.49
C PHE A 56 4.40 9.29 8.43
N TYR A 57 3.54 8.32 8.11
CA TYR A 57 2.12 8.55 7.88
C TYR A 57 1.35 8.74 9.20
N THR A 58 1.50 7.83 10.15
CA THR A 58 1.00 7.99 11.52
C THR A 58 1.84 8.99 12.32
N GLY A 59 3.10 9.20 11.97
CA GLY A 59 3.96 10.26 12.53
C GLY A 59 3.48 11.66 12.17
N TYR A 60 2.96 11.86 10.96
CA TYR A 60 2.25 13.10 10.59
C TYR A 60 1.00 13.31 11.45
N MET A 61 0.19 12.26 11.67
CA MET A 61 -0.95 12.33 12.60
C MET A 61 -0.49 12.65 14.03
N MET A 62 0.67 12.12 14.45
CA MET A 62 1.27 12.46 15.74
C MET A 62 1.59 13.94 15.85
N CYS A 63 2.09 14.60 14.79
CA CYS A 63 2.33 16.04 14.79
C CYS A 63 1.04 16.84 15.02
N LEU A 64 -0.08 16.42 14.42
CA LEU A 64 -1.40 17.01 14.67
C LEU A 64 -1.85 16.76 16.11
N PHE A 65 -1.62 15.56 16.65
CA PHE A 65 -1.94 15.26 18.05
C PHE A 65 -1.10 16.08 19.03
N VAL A 66 0.19 16.30 18.74
CA VAL A 66 1.06 17.21 19.52
C VAL A 66 0.43 18.60 19.60
N ALA A 67 -0.09 19.13 18.49
CA ALA A 67 -0.77 20.43 18.49
C ALA A 67 -2.04 20.44 19.35
N LEU A 68 -2.91 19.43 19.19
CA LEU A 68 -4.16 19.30 19.97
C LEU A 68 -3.89 19.13 21.47
N TYR A 69 -2.91 18.30 21.83
CA TYR A 69 -2.57 18.08 23.23
C TYR A 69 -1.86 19.29 23.85
N THR A 70 -1.03 20.00 23.08
CA THR A 70 -0.44 21.28 23.52
C THR A 70 -1.54 22.30 23.81
N PHE A 71 -2.55 22.39 22.94
CA PHE A 71 -3.73 23.22 23.19
C PHE A 71 -4.40 22.84 24.52
N TYR A 72 -4.66 21.55 24.73
CA TYR A 72 -5.24 21.07 25.99
C TYR A 72 -4.39 21.47 27.21
N VAL A 73 -3.08 21.20 27.21
CA VAL A 73 -2.17 21.49 28.33
C VAL A 73 -2.11 23.00 28.63
N VAL A 74 -2.02 23.84 27.60
CA VAL A 74 -1.87 25.29 27.76
C VAL A 74 -3.15 25.93 28.28
N PHE A 75 -4.30 25.65 27.64
CA PHE A 75 -5.58 26.25 27.98
C PHE A 75 -6.30 25.60 29.18
N SER A 76 -5.76 24.47 29.66
CA SER A 76 -6.16 23.87 30.95
C SER A 76 -5.64 24.62 32.17
N SER A 77 -4.63 25.48 32.00
CA SER A 77 -3.99 26.23 33.08
C SER A 77 -4.50 27.67 33.18
N ASP A 78 -4.35 28.28 34.36
CA ASP A 78 -4.60 29.72 34.53
C ASP A 78 -3.39 30.54 34.08
N ALA A 79 -3.22 30.65 32.77
CA ALA A 79 -2.13 31.38 32.15
C ALA A 79 -2.67 32.62 31.43
N SER A 80 -1.94 33.74 31.50
CA SER A 80 -2.20 34.92 30.67
C SER A 80 -2.03 34.58 29.18
N LEU A 81 -2.65 35.35 28.28
CA LEU A 81 -2.50 35.13 26.83
C LEU A 81 -1.02 35.15 26.40
N LYS A 82 -0.22 36.03 26.99
CA LYS A 82 1.23 36.12 26.76
C LYS A 82 1.94 34.82 27.15
N GLU A 83 1.65 34.28 28.32
CA GLU A 83 2.21 33.00 28.77
C GLU A 83 1.75 31.83 27.88
N ALA A 84 0.47 31.80 27.50
CA ALA A 84 -0.07 30.78 26.61
C ALA A 84 0.69 30.75 25.28
N VAL A 85 0.89 31.92 24.64
CA VAL A 85 1.67 32.06 23.41
C VAL A 85 3.12 31.61 23.62
N GLN A 86 3.76 31.99 24.74
CA GLN A 86 5.12 31.55 25.05
C GLN A 86 5.25 30.03 25.21
N ARG A 87 4.27 29.38 25.87
CA ARG A 87 4.25 27.93 26.05
C ARG A 87 4.04 27.21 24.71
N ILE A 88 3.10 27.68 23.89
CA ILE A 88 2.85 27.15 22.54
C ILE A 88 4.11 27.30 21.68
N ALA A 89 4.70 28.50 21.63
CA ALA A 89 5.91 28.75 20.84
C ALA A 89 7.08 27.86 21.28
N ARG A 90 7.24 27.62 22.59
CA ARG A 90 8.28 26.73 23.11
C ARG A 90 8.04 25.28 22.70
N VAL A 91 6.80 24.78 22.84
CA VAL A 91 6.48 23.41 22.41
C VAL A 91 6.64 23.26 20.90
N ALA A 92 6.19 24.25 20.12
CA ALA A 92 6.36 24.29 18.67
C ALA A 92 7.85 24.25 18.26
N LEU A 93 8.72 25.02 18.93
CA LEU A 93 10.17 24.97 18.69
C LEU A 93 10.73 23.57 18.93
N PHE A 94 10.41 22.93 20.05
CA PHE A 94 10.89 21.58 20.36
C PHE A 94 10.29 20.52 19.42
N ALA A 95 9.03 20.67 19.00
CA ALA A 95 8.42 19.80 17.99
C ALA A 95 9.10 19.96 16.61
N LEU A 96 9.37 21.19 16.18
CA LEU A 96 10.10 21.48 14.92
C LEU A 96 11.53 20.95 14.94
N ILE A 97 12.20 20.98 16.09
CA ILE A 97 13.50 20.29 16.26
C ILE A 97 13.34 18.79 16.05
N GLY A 98 12.29 18.17 16.59
CA GLY A 98 11.98 16.75 16.35
C GLY A 98 11.74 16.43 14.88
N VAL A 99 10.95 17.25 14.19
CA VAL A 99 10.73 17.13 12.74
C VAL A 99 12.06 17.28 11.97
N GLY A 100 12.88 18.26 12.33
CA GLY A 100 14.18 18.50 11.71
C GLY A 100 15.18 17.36 11.93
N LEU A 101 15.18 16.72 13.11
CA LEU A 101 15.97 15.51 13.38
C LEU A 101 15.61 14.34 12.45
N ALA A 102 14.35 14.27 11.99
CA ALA A 102 13.89 13.27 11.03
C ALA A 102 14.05 13.70 9.56
N ALA A 103 14.54 14.91 9.27
CA ALA A 103 14.59 15.48 7.92
C ALA A 103 15.40 14.66 6.91
N PHE A 104 16.48 13.99 7.33
CA PHE A 104 17.26 13.08 6.48
C PHE A 104 16.42 11.96 5.86
N TRP A 105 15.34 11.55 6.55
CA TRP A 105 14.38 10.56 6.10
C TRP A 105 13.16 11.20 5.44
N LEU A 106 12.61 12.24 6.06
CA LEU A 106 11.38 12.88 5.60
C LEU A 106 11.51 13.56 4.24
N LEU A 107 12.66 14.16 3.91
CA LEU A 107 12.82 14.83 2.61
C LEU A 107 12.88 13.84 1.43
N PRO A 108 13.65 12.74 1.50
CA PRO A 108 13.54 11.66 0.51
C PRO A 108 12.12 11.10 0.37
N VAL A 109 11.44 10.82 1.50
CA VAL A 109 10.05 10.34 1.49
C VAL A 109 9.12 11.35 0.81
N PHE A 110 9.26 12.63 1.13
CA PHE A 110 8.47 13.68 0.51
C PHE A 110 8.68 13.73 -1.01
N SER A 111 9.92 13.59 -1.48
CA SER A 111 10.20 13.51 -2.93
C SER A 111 9.54 12.29 -3.58
N ALA A 112 9.66 11.10 -2.97
CA ALA A 112 9.03 9.89 -3.50
C ALA A 112 7.49 9.98 -3.52
N LEU A 113 6.88 10.66 -2.55
CA LEU A 113 5.44 10.89 -2.52
C LEU A 113 4.96 11.86 -3.61
N LEU A 114 5.78 12.86 -3.94
CA LEU A 114 5.51 13.78 -5.06
C LEU A 114 5.48 13.05 -6.40
N GLU A 115 6.37 12.06 -6.60
CA GLU A 115 6.46 11.29 -7.85
C GLU A 115 5.46 10.12 -7.94
N SER A 116 4.89 9.68 -6.80
CA SER A 116 3.92 8.58 -6.71
C SER A 116 2.47 9.07 -6.64
N LYS A 117 1.77 8.94 -5.50
CA LYS A 117 0.33 9.24 -5.42
C LYS A 117 -0.03 10.70 -5.66
N ALA A 118 0.88 11.63 -5.36
CA ALA A 118 0.61 13.04 -5.57
C ALA A 118 0.64 13.42 -7.06
N SER A 119 1.46 12.75 -7.89
CA SER A 119 1.53 13.03 -9.33
C SER A 119 0.29 12.53 -10.09
N ALA A 120 -0.49 11.61 -9.51
CA ALA A 120 -1.77 11.13 -10.05
C ALA A 120 -2.91 12.17 -10.05
N GLY A 121 -2.61 13.45 -9.78
CA GLY A 121 -3.51 14.59 -10.03
C GLY A 121 -4.56 14.88 -8.95
N SER A 122 -4.49 14.25 -7.78
CA SER A 122 -5.46 14.51 -6.70
C SER A 122 -5.03 15.69 -5.81
N THR A 123 -5.64 16.84 -6.03
CA THR A 123 -5.47 18.03 -5.18
C THR A 123 -6.43 18.00 -3.99
N PHE A 124 -5.99 18.49 -2.82
CA PHE A 124 -6.86 18.66 -1.66
C PHE A 124 -8.02 19.62 -2.00
N ALA A 125 -9.24 19.10 -1.91
CA ALA A 125 -10.46 19.89 -1.96
C ALA A 125 -11.20 19.74 -0.64
N TRP A 126 -11.48 20.86 0.03
CA TRP A 126 -12.25 20.87 1.27
C TRP A 126 -13.68 20.38 1.00
N SER A 127 -14.18 19.47 1.85
CA SER A 127 -15.53 18.92 1.75
C SER A 127 -16.25 18.97 3.09
N TRP A 128 -17.46 19.54 3.11
CA TRP A 128 -18.34 19.52 4.28
C TRP A 128 -19.24 18.28 4.34
N ASN A 129 -19.04 17.31 3.44
CA ASN A 129 -19.89 16.13 3.36
C ASN A 129 -19.82 15.30 4.66
N PRO A 130 -20.97 14.88 5.21
CA PRO A 130 -20.98 13.94 6.31
C PRO A 130 -20.49 12.58 5.83
N VAL A 131 -19.59 11.96 6.58
CA VAL A 131 -18.96 10.68 6.18
C VAL A 131 -19.44 9.48 7.00
N ASN A 132 -20.11 9.69 8.13
CA ASN A 132 -20.64 8.59 8.94
C ASN A 132 -21.92 8.93 9.72
N ASP A 133 -22.51 7.91 10.34
CA ASP A 133 -23.72 8.03 11.17
C ASP A 133 -23.37 8.36 12.63
N LEU A 134 -23.57 9.63 13.00
CA LEU A 134 -23.38 10.13 14.36
C LEU A 134 -24.28 9.44 15.41
N VAL A 135 -25.45 8.95 15.02
CA VAL A 135 -26.37 8.26 15.93
C VAL A 135 -25.87 6.84 16.22
N ALA A 136 -25.23 6.20 15.25
CA ALA A 136 -24.67 4.87 15.41
C ALA A 136 -23.29 4.88 16.10
N MET A 137 -22.49 5.95 15.95
CA MET A 137 -21.12 6.05 16.48
C MET A 137 -20.96 5.70 17.96
N PRO A 138 -21.86 6.06 18.90
CA PRO A 138 -21.70 5.74 20.32
C PRO A 138 -21.62 4.23 20.61
N GLN A 139 -22.14 3.38 19.72
CA GLN A 139 -21.99 1.93 19.83
C GLN A 139 -20.53 1.46 19.70
N LYS A 140 -19.63 2.30 19.19
CA LYS A 140 -18.18 2.02 19.13
C LYS A 140 -17.49 2.00 20.49
N PHE A 141 -18.19 2.37 21.57
CA PHE A 141 -17.74 2.17 22.94
C PHE A 141 -18.20 0.84 23.55
N ILE A 142 -18.97 0.02 22.82
CA ILE A 142 -19.36 -1.32 23.26
C ILE A 142 -18.22 -2.29 22.89
N LEU A 143 -17.93 -3.23 23.79
CA LEU A 143 -16.91 -4.26 23.60
C LEU A 143 -17.13 -5.04 22.29
N GLY A 144 -16.07 -5.28 21.52
CA GLY A 144 -16.12 -6.00 20.25
C GLY A 144 -16.93 -5.32 19.13
N SER A 145 -17.08 -4.00 19.15
CA SER A 145 -17.82 -3.22 18.14
C SER A 145 -17.06 -3.00 16.82
N PHE A 146 -16.43 -4.05 16.32
CA PHE A 146 -15.75 -4.12 15.02
C PHE A 146 -16.33 -5.27 14.19
N GLY A 147 -16.41 -5.09 12.88
CA GLY A 147 -16.89 -6.13 11.96
C GLY A 147 -16.13 -6.15 10.63
N GLU A 148 -16.06 -7.34 10.02
CA GLU A 148 -15.36 -7.58 8.74
C GLU A 148 -15.83 -6.67 7.61
N LYS A 149 -17.13 -6.38 7.55
CA LYS A 149 -17.76 -5.53 6.52
C LYS A 149 -17.36 -4.05 6.60
N GLU A 150 -16.68 -3.63 7.67
CA GLU A 150 -16.17 -2.27 7.78
C GLU A 150 -14.92 -2.05 6.91
N TRP A 151 -14.27 -3.12 6.45
CA TRP A 151 -13.15 -3.01 5.52
C TRP A 151 -13.63 -2.54 4.15
N GLY A 152 -13.01 -1.48 3.63
CA GLY A 152 -13.36 -0.88 2.34
C GLY A 152 -14.66 -0.06 2.35
N ASP A 153 -15.46 -0.12 3.42
CA ASP A 153 -16.68 0.66 3.53
C ASP A 153 -16.38 2.12 3.86
N SER A 154 -16.65 3.01 2.90
CA SER A 154 -16.52 4.46 3.07
C SER A 154 -17.41 5.06 4.17
N LYS A 155 -18.37 4.30 4.71
CA LYS A 155 -19.24 4.69 5.82
C LYS A 155 -18.92 3.95 7.12
N ALA A 156 -17.79 3.24 7.20
CA ALA A 156 -17.31 2.62 8.43
C ALA A 156 -17.24 3.63 9.58
N LEU A 157 -17.25 3.15 10.82
CA LEU A 157 -17.21 4.02 12.00
C LEU A 157 -15.83 3.94 12.70
N PRO A 158 -15.36 5.02 13.35
CA PRO A 158 -14.06 5.03 14.04
C PRO A 158 -14.01 4.01 15.18
N GLN A 159 -12.84 3.43 15.43
CA GLN A 159 -12.65 2.40 16.46
C GLN A 159 -12.34 3.07 17.82
N LEU A 160 -13.38 3.31 18.62
CA LEU A 160 -13.35 4.18 19.80
C LEU A 160 -13.35 3.46 21.16
N PHE A 161 -13.38 2.12 21.18
CA PHE A 161 -13.47 1.36 22.42
C PHE A 161 -12.23 1.59 23.32
N ILE A 162 -12.45 2.03 24.56
CA ILE A 162 -11.40 2.29 25.57
C ILE A 162 -11.62 1.51 26.89
N GLY A 163 -12.48 0.48 26.85
CA GLY A 163 -12.93 -0.28 28.03
C GLY A 163 -13.92 0.50 28.91
N GLY A 164 -14.74 -0.23 29.66
CA GLY A 164 -15.80 0.31 30.52
C GLY A 164 -15.25 1.23 31.60
N LEU A 165 -14.11 0.91 32.22
CA LEU A 165 -13.48 1.79 33.21
C LEU A 165 -12.91 3.06 32.58
N GLY A 166 -12.38 2.98 31.34
CA GLY A 166 -11.92 4.14 30.59
C GLY A 166 -13.08 5.08 30.26
N LEU A 167 -14.18 4.53 29.74
CA LEU A 167 -15.39 5.31 29.46
C LEU A 167 -16.03 5.85 30.75
N PHE A 168 -16.02 5.11 31.85
CA PHE A 168 -16.45 5.60 33.16
C PHE A 168 -15.64 6.81 33.63
N GLY A 169 -14.31 6.72 33.55
CA GLY A 169 -13.41 7.84 33.84
C GLY A 169 -13.69 9.06 32.95
N LEU A 170 -13.89 8.83 31.65
CA LEU A 170 -14.21 9.89 30.68
C LEU A 170 -15.54 10.59 31.01
N CYS A 171 -16.61 9.85 31.30
CA CYS A 171 -17.89 10.43 31.68
C CYS A 171 -17.75 11.25 32.98
N THR A 172 -17.12 10.67 33.99
CA THR A 172 -16.98 11.31 35.31
C THR A 172 -16.04 12.52 35.30
N PHE A 173 -15.11 12.62 34.35
CA PHE A 173 -14.24 13.79 34.17
C PHE A 173 -15.02 15.11 34.15
N PHE A 174 -16.15 15.14 33.45
CA PHE A 174 -17.00 16.33 33.35
C PHE A 174 -17.82 16.62 34.61
N ALA A 175 -18.05 15.60 35.45
CA ALA A 175 -18.78 15.74 36.72
C ALA A 175 -17.87 16.07 37.92
N LYS A 176 -16.57 15.73 37.86
CA LYS A 176 -15.59 15.96 38.94
C LYS A 176 -15.49 17.44 39.30
N ARG A 177 -15.63 17.77 40.60
CA ARG A 177 -15.47 19.15 41.09
C ARG A 177 -14.00 19.56 41.22
N GLU A 178 -13.12 18.59 41.43
CA GLU A 178 -11.66 18.77 41.47
C GLU A 178 -11.06 19.19 40.12
N ILE A 179 -11.77 18.91 39.02
CA ILE A 179 -11.35 19.27 37.67
C ILE A 179 -11.98 20.61 37.32
N THR A 180 -11.13 21.60 37.06
CA THR A 180 -11.55 22.98 36.79
C THR A 180 -12.41 23.08 35.53
N LEU A 181 -13.29 24.10 35.47
CA LEU A 181 -14.10 24.35 34.28
C LEU A 181 -13.21 24.59 33.04
N ARG A 182 -12.06 25.26 33.20
CA ARG A 182 -11.11 25.50 32.10
C ARG A 182 -10.57 24.20 31.51
N LYS A 183 -10.15 23.25 32.35
CA LYS A 183 -9.76 21.90 31.91
C LYS A 183 -10.87 21.20 31.13
N LYS A 184 -12.11 21.30 31.61
CA LYS A 184 -13.28 20.71 30.93
C LYS A 184 -13.54 21.35 29.58
N LEU A 185 -13.52 22.68 29.49
CA LEU A 185 -13.71 23.40 28.23
C LEU A 185 -12.60 23.09 27.22
N ALA A 186 -11.34 23.09 27.65
CA ALA A 186 -10.21 22.72 26.80
C ALA A 186 -10.35 21.27 26.29
N ALA A 187 -10.73 20.33 27.16
CA ALA A 187 -10.99 18.95 26.77
C ALA A 187 -12.16 18.85 25.77
N THR A 188 -13.26 19.57 25.98
CA THR A 188 -14.41 19.60 25.09
C THR A 188 -14.03 20.10 23.69
N VAL A 189 -13.19 21.14 23.58
CA VAL A 189 -12.71 21.63 22.28
C VAL A 189 -11.93 20.54 21.53
N VAL A 190 -10.99 19.86 22.20
CA VAL A 190 -10.22 18.79 21.56
C VAL A 190 -11.12 17.61 21.16
N LEU A 191 -12.05 17.18 22.03
CA LEU A 191 -13.01 16.12 21.71
C LEU A 191 -13.93 16.51 20.54
N LEU A 192 -14.31 17.79 20.43
CA LEU A 192 -15.12 18.29 19.31
C LEU A 192 -14.34 18.24 18.00
N VAL A 193 -13.07 18.65 17.99
CA VAL A 193 -12.22 18.54 16.79
C VAL A 193 -12.08 17.08 16.35
N LEU A 194 -11.89 16.16 17.29
CA LEU A 194 -11.82 14.72 17.00
C LEU A 194 -13.16 14.18 16.49
N LEU A 195 -14.29 14.60 17.07
CA LEU A 195 -15.61 14.22 16.59
C LEU A 195 -15.84 14.72 15.15
N LEU A 196 -15.52 15.97 14.86
CA LEU A 196 -15.63 16.54 13.50
C LEU A 196 -14.73 15.81 12.50
N SER A 197 -13.55 15.37 12.95
CA SER A 197 -12.61 14.56 12.15
C SER A 197 -13.16 13.19 11.76
N PHE A 198 -14.07 12.64 12.55
CA PHE A 198 -14.78 11.43 12.17
C PHE A 198 -16.04 11.72 11.38
N SER A 199 -16.62 12.91 11.48
CA SER A 199 -17.97 13.17 10.98
C SER A 199 -18.01 13.90 9.64
N ILE A 200 -16.98 14.68 9.32
CA ILE A 200 -16.93 15.56 8.15
C ILE A 200 -15.69 15.26 7.31
N GLN A 201 -15.89 15.06 6.00
CA GLN A 201 -14.84 14.63 5.07
C GLN A 201 -13.59 15.54 5.07
N GLY A 202 -13.75 16.86 5.07
CA GLY A 202 -12.64 17.81 5.04
C GLY A 202 -11.72 17.69 6.25
N PHE A 203 -12.29 17.42 7.43
CA PHE A 203 -11.50 17.17 8.63
C PHE A 203 -10.82 15.79 8.58
N ASP A 204 -11.49 14.74 8.08
CA ASP A 204 -10.88 13.43 7.83
C ASP A 204 -9.66 13.54 6.89
N GLN A 205 -9.80 14.30 5.79
CA GLN A 205 -8.73 14.54 4.83
C GLN A 205 -7.49 15.21 5.46
N ILE A 206 -7.65 16.11 6.44
CA ILE A 206 -6.51 16.74 7.13
C ILE A 206 -5.60 15.70 7.77
N TRP A 207 -6.17 14.66 8.40
CA TRP A 207 -5.38 13.57 9.02
C TRP A 207 -4.62 12.71 8.00
N HIS A 208 -4.99 12.83 6.73
CA HIS A 208 -4.53 11.98 5.63
C HIS A 208 -3.82 12.80 4.54
N MET A 209 -3.19 13.91 4.94
CA MET A 209 -2.43 14.81 4.05
C MET A 209 -3.25 15.33 2.84
N GLY A 210 -4.55 15.54 3.05
CA GLY A 210 -5.46 16.13 2.05
C GLY A 210 -6.21 15.12 1.17
N GLN A 211 -5.92 13.83 1.28
CA GLN A 211 -6.60 12.79 0.51
C GLN A 211 -7.47 11.92 1.41
N ARG A 212 -8.62 11.49 0.93
CA ARG A 212 -9.46 10.55 1.69
C ARG A 212 -8.79 9.17 1.65
N PRO A 213 -8.66 8.45 2.79
CA PRO A 213 -8.08 7.13 2.80
C PRO A 213 -8.90 6.11 2.00
N VAL A 214 -8.23 5.09 1.47
CA VAL A 214 -8.85 3.90 0.88
C VAL A 214 -8.61 2.69 1.78
N GLY A 215 -9.60 1.79 1.86
CA GLY A 215 -9.52 0.52 2.59
C GLY A 215 -9.77 0.63 4.09
N PHE A 216 -8.97 1.42 4.81
CA PHE A 216 -9.09 1.61 6.27
C PHE A 216 -9.39 3.07 6.59
N TYR A 217 -10.65 3.37 6.88
CA TYR A 217 -11.09 4.73 7.24
C TYR A 217 -10.84 5.02 8.72
N PHE A 218 -10.71 6.31 9.06
CA PHE A 218 -10.55 6.79 10.44
C PHE A 218 -9.35 6.21 11.19
N ARG A 219 -8.21 6.05 10.50
CA ARG A 219 -6.96 5.55 11.09
C ARG A 219 -6.46 6.41 12.25
N ASN A 220 -6.88 7.68 12.32
CA ASN A 220 -6.61 8.60 13.40
C ASN A 220 -7.38 8.30 14.71
N SER A 221 -8.23 7.25 14.78
CA SER A 221 -9.01 6.96 16.00
C SER A 221 -8.16 6.59 17.21
N TRP A 222 -6.91 6.15 17.03
CA TRP A 222 -5.96 5.98 18.14
C TRP A 222 -5.66 7.29 18.88
N VAL A 223 -5.71 8.45 18.19
CA VAL A 223 -5.54 9.77 18.80
C VAL A 223 -6.67 10.02 19.79
N ALA A 224 -7.90 9.74 19.36
CA ALA A 224 -9.08 9.87 20.22
C ALA A 224 -9.01 8.90 21.40
N ASN A 225 -8.66 7.63 21.18
CA ASN A 225 -8.50 6.65 22.25
C ASN A 225 -7.48 7.10 23.30
N SER A 226 -6.33 7.61 22.84
CA SER A 226 -5.26 8.10 23.70
C SER A 226 -5.72 9.30 24.54
N PHE A 227 -6.32 10.30 23.89
CA PHE A 227 -6.78 11.50 24.57
C PHE A 227 -7.90 11.22 25.58
N MET A 228 -8.89 10.40 25.20
CA MET A 228 -9.97 9.98 26.11
C MET A 228 -9.42 9.23 27.33
N LEU A 229 -8.40 8.38 27.14
CA LEU A 229 -7.75 7.68 28.26
C LEU A 229 -6.95 8.62 29.17
N VAL A 230 -6.37 9.71 28.64
CA VAL A 230 -5.76 10.77 29.48
C VAL A 230 -6.84 11.40 30.37
N LEU A 231 -7.96 11.84 29.79
CA LEU A 231 -9.06 12.44 30.57
C LEU A 231 -9.63 11.46 31.61
N ALA A 232 -9.80 10.19 31.22
CA ALA A 232 -10.25 9.14 32.12
C ALA A 232 -9.28 8.95 33.29
N SER A 233 -7.98 8.94 33.03
CA SER A 233 -6.96 8.81 34.07
C SER A 233 -6.97 10.00 35.02
N GLU A 234 -7.10 11.24 34.52
CA GLU A 234 -7.20 12.44 35.37
C GLU A 234 -8.41 12.34 36.31
N SER A 235 -9.57 11.92 35.81
CA SER A 235 -10.78 11.74 36.62
C SER A 235 -10.60 10.68 37.70
N LEU A 236 -10.06 9.51 37.33
CA LEU A 236 -9.86 8.39 38.25
C LEU A 236 -8.82 8.70 39.33
N MET A 237 -7.78 9.48 39.02
CA MET A 237 -6.80 9.94 40.01
C MET A 237 -7.39 10.89 41.05
N GLN A 238 -8.50 11.57 40.73
CA GLN A 238 -9.26 12.43 41.66
C GLN A 238 -10.38 11.68 42.39
N TRP A 239 -10.41 10.35 42.32
CA TRP A 239 -11.41 9.56 43.04
C TRP A 239 -11.09 9.46 44.54
N LYS A 240 -12.03 9.92 45.36
CA LYS A 240 -11.89 10.02 46.83
C LYS A 240 -12.61 8.92 47.61
N ASP A 241 -13.16 7.92 46.93
CA ASP A 241 -14.10 6.96 47.53
C ASP A 241 -15.28 7.68 48.23
N GLU A 242 -15.72 8.81 47.65
CA GLU A 242 -16.90 9.67 47.90
C GLU A 242 -18.17 9.25 47.14
N PHE A 243 -19.40 9.35 47.69
CA PHE A 243 -20.61 9.13 46.88
C PHE A 243 -21.03 10.50 46.43
N ARG A 244 -21.11 10.67 45.11
CA ARG A 244 -21.34 11.97 44.51
C ARG A 244 -22.40 11.82 43.46
N LEU A 245 -23.59 12.35 43.76
CA LEU A 245 -24.77 12.17 42.94
C LEU A 245 -24.54 12.64 41.49
N ASN A 246 -23.83 13.75 41.29
CA ASN A 246 -23.49 14.24 39.97
C ASN A 246 -22.58 13.27 39.19
N GLU A 247 -21.55 12.69 39.82
CA GLU A 247 -20.68 11.70 39.18
C GLU A 247 -21.47 10.43 38.83
N PHE A 248 -22.36 9.99 39.73
CA PHE A 248 -23.24 8.84 39.51
C PHE A 248 -24.22 9.06 38.35
N LEU A 249 -24.92 10.20 38.34
CA LEU A 249 -25.88 10.56 37.29
C LEU A 249 -25.18 10.66 35.92
N VAL A 250 -24.03 11.34 35.83
CA VAL A 250 -23.32 11.47 34.55
C VAL A 250 -22.80 10.11 34.05
N ALA A 251 -22.34 9.23 34.94
CA ALA A 251 -21.94 7.89 34.54
C ALA A 251 -23.12 7.05 34.02
N ILE A 252 -24.29 7.12 34.69
CA ILE A 252 -25.53 6.47 34.23
C ILE A 252 -26.00 7.04 32.90
N PHE A 253 -26.11 8.36 32.77
CA PHE A 253 -26.58 8.98 31.54
C PHE A 253 -25.60 8.75 30.39
N GLY A 254 -24.29 8.82 30.64
CA GLY A 254 -23.27 8.58 29.62
C GLY A 254 -23.40 7.20 28.98
N PHE A 255 -23.44 6.13 29.79
CA PHE A 255 -23.60 4.78 29.24
C PHE A 255 -25.04 4.46 28.82
N GLY A 256 -26.03 4.98 29.54
CA GLY A 256 -27.45 4.85 29.19
C GLY A 256 -27.76 5.42 27.81
N THR A 257 -27.17 6.58 27.46
CA THR A 257 -27.29 7.16 26.11
C THR A 257 -26.69 6.24 25.05
N ILE A 258 -25.54 5.60 25.29
CA ILE A 258 -24.97 4.63 24.35
C ILE A 258 -25.94 3.47 24.09
N LEU A 259 -26.54 2.91 25.16
CA LEU A 259 -27.51 1.83 25.03
C LEU A 259 -28.79 2.27 24.31
N VAL A 260 -29.35 3.43 24.64
CA VAL A 260 -30.55 3.98 23.98
C VAL A 260 -30.28 4.25 22.51
N LEU A 261 -29.17 4.88 22.15
CA LEU A 261 -28.83 5.12 20.75
C LEU A 261 -28.61 3.81 19.97
N SER A 262 -28.11 2.76 20.66
CA SER A 262 -27.98 1.42 20.07
C SER A 262 -29.31 0.71 19.78
N THR A 263 -30.44 1.19 20.31
CA THR A 263 -31.78 0.69 19.96
C THR A 263 -32.39 1.48 18.79
N LEU A 264 -32.01 2.76 18.63
CA LEU A 264 -32.44 3.61 17.51
C LEU A 264 -31.72 3.26 16.20
N ARG A 265 -30.45 2.84 16.29
CA ARG A 265 -29.63 2.37 15.17
C ARG A 265 -28.95 1.07 15.55
N SER A 266 -29.06 0.03 14.74
CA SER A 266 -28.35 -1.23 14.97
C SER A 266 -27.17 -1.38 14.03
N LEU A 267 -26.00 -1.68 14.59
CA LEU A 267 -24.85 -2.14 13.82
C LEU A 267 -24.89 -3.66 13.74
N GLN A 268 -24.74 -4.24 12.54
CA GLN A 268 -24.83 -5.69 12.33
C GLN A 268 -23.83 -6.48 13.19
N TYR A 269 -22.70 -5.87 13.55
CA TYR A 269 -21.63 -6.48 14.34
C TYR A 269 -21.70 -6.12 15.85
N VAL A 270 -22.73 -5.41 16.31
CA VAL A 270 -22.94 -5.14 17.74
C VAL A 270 -24.15 -5.93 18.21
N GLU A 271 -23.89 -7.15 18.67
CA GLU A 271 -24.92 -8.11 19.06
C GLU A 271 -25.59 -7.73 20.40
N THR A 272 -26.83 -8.20 20.59
CA THR A 272 -27.57 -8.01 21.85
C THR A 272 -26.82 -8.60 23.05
N SER A 273 -26.12 -9.72 22.87
CA SER A 273 -25.26 -10.33 23.89
C SER A 273 -24.15 -9.38 24.35
N GLN A 274 -23.50 -8.68 23.42
CA GLN A 274 -22.45 -7.68 23.70
C GLN A 274 -23.03 -6.48 24.46
N LYS A 275 -24.23 -6.03 24.10
CA LYS A 275 -24.94 -4.94 24.81
C LYS A 275 -25.28 -5.32 26.25
N ILE A 276 -25.80 -6.54 26.46
CA ILE A 276 -26.12 -7.08 27.79
C ILE A 276 -24.84 -7.20 28.62
N LEU A 277 -23.77 -7.77 28.05
CA LEU A 277 -22.50 -7.91 28.75
C LEU A 277 -21.91 -6.55 29.13
N ALA A 278 -21.92 -5.58 28.21
CA ALA A 278 -21.49 -4.21 28.50
C ALA A 278 -22.33 -3.59 29.63
N PHE A 279 -23.65 -3.80 29.65
CA PHE A 279 -24.52 -3.34 30.74
C PHE A 279 -24.19 -3.98 32.09
N ILE A 280 -23.91 -5.28 32.13
CA ILE A 280 -23.50 -5.98 33.35
C ILE A 280 -22.17 -5.41 33.86
N ILE A 281 -21.17 -5.27 32.97
CA ILE A 281 -19.86 -4.70 33.31
C ILE A 281 -20.01 -3.29 33.88
N TRP A 282 -20.78 -2.44 33.19
CA TRP A 282 -21.05 -1.08 33.65
C TRP A 282 -21.74 -1.03 35.00
N THR A 283 -22.71 -1.92 35.22
CA THR A 283 -23.40 -2.03 36.52
C THR A 283 -22.41 -2.42 37.62
N ILE A 284 -21.49 -3.36 37.36
CA ILE A 284 -20.47 -3.75 38.34
C ILE A 284 -19.52 -2.57 38.64
N ILE A 285 -19.09 -1.82 37.63
CA ILE A 285 -18.24 -0.63 37.81
C ILE A 285 -18.98 0.42 38.67
N LEU A 286 -20.25 0.71 38.37
CA LEU A 286 -21.06 1.63 39.16
C LEU A 286 -21.21 1.15 40.61
N LEU A 287 -21.50 -0.13 40.82
CA LEU A 287 -21.61 -0.72 42.16
C LEU A 287 -20.27 -0.61 42.92
N ALA A 288 -19.15 -0.91 42.28
CA ALA A 288 -17.83 -0.86 42.91
C ALA A 288 -17.41 0.56 43.31
N PHE A 289 -17.75 1.57 42.52
CA PHE A 289 -17.36 2.97 42.77
C PHE A 289 -18.32 3.72 43.71
N PHE A 290 -19.61 3.36 43.74
CA PHE A 290 -20.63 4.10 44.50
C PHE A 290 -21.22 3.34 45.70
N PHE A 291 -21.17 2.01 45.72
CA PHE A 291 -21.82 1.20 46.78
C PHE A 291 -20.77 0.54 47.69
N ARG A 292 -20.62 1.09 48.90
CA ARG A 292 -19.52 0.76 49.82
C ARG A 292 -19.78 -0.36 50.82
N ARG A 293 -20.59 -1.36 50.47
CA ARG A 293 -20.85 -2.48 51.38
C ARG A 293 -19.61 -3.38 51.60
N ALA A 294 -18.70 -3.41 50.63
CA ALA A 294 -17.44 -4.16 50.68
C ALA A 294 -16.23 -3.24 50.84
N GLU A 295 -15.13 -3.77 51.36
CA GLU A 295 -13.85 -3.05 51.50
C GLU A 295 -13.34 -2.51 50.16
N ARG A 296 -12.74 -1.31 50.20
CA ARG A 296 -12.24 -0.59 49.02
C ARG A 296 -11.33 -1.43 48.12
N VAL A 297 -10.38 -2.14 48.71
CA VAL A 297 -9.42 -2.99 47.97
C VAL A 297 -10.14 -4.08 47.18
N ARG A 298 -11.11 -4.76 47.80
CA ARG A 298 -11.91 -5.81 47.14
C ARG A 298 -12.72 -5.26 45.98
N ARG A 299 -13.34 -4.07 46.14
CA ARG A 299 -14.09 -3.42 45.05
C ARG A 299 -13.19 -3.06 43.86
N LEU A 300 -11.98 -2.57 44.13
CA LEU A 300 -11.00 -2.25 43.07
C LEU A 300 -10.45 -3.51 42.40
N GLN A 301 -10.17 -4.58 43.16
CA GLN A 301 -9.77 -5.87 42.61
C GLN A 301 -10.86 -6.47 41.72
N LEU A 302 -12.12 -6.42 42.15
CA LEU A 302 -13.27 -6.85 41.34
C LEU A 302 -13.38 -6.03 40.05
N THR A 303 -13.28 -4.69 40.16
CA THR A 303 -13.32 -3.81 38.99
C THR A 303 -12.18 -4.14 38.02
N ALA A 304 -10.96 -4.31 38.53
CA ALA A 304 -9.81 -4.69 37.72
C ALA A 304 -10.03 -6.04 37.02
N GLY A 305 -10.52 -7.06 37.74
CA GLY A 305 -10.85 -8.36 37.17
C GLY A 305 -11.90 -8.28 36.06
N VAL A 306 -12.98 -7.55 36.29
CA VAL A 306 -14.05 -7.35 35.30
C VAL A 306 -13.56 -6.60 34.06
N VAL A 307 -12.74 -5.56 34.24
CA VAL A 307 -12.14 -4.82 33.12
C VAL A 307 -11.16 -5.70 32.33
N ILE A 308 -10.38 -6.56 32.99
CA ILE A 308 -9.51 -7.52 32.31
C ILE A 308 -10.36 -8.47 31.46
N VAL A 309 -11.42 -9.05 32.04
CA VAL A 309 -12.35 -9.93 31.31
C VAL A 309 -13.00 -9.19 30.14
N GLU A 310 -13.46 -7.96 30.34
CA GLU A 310 -14.02 -7.13 29.28
C GLU A 310 -13.05 -6.94 28.11
N LEU A 311 -11.80 -6.55 28.40
CA LEU A 311 -10.78 -6.34 27.39
C LEU A 311 -10.41 -7.65 26.68
N MET A 312 -10.35 -8.77 27.40
CA MET A 312 -10.12 -10.10 26.83
C MET A 312 -11.26 -10.52 25.90
N VAL A 313 -12.52 -10.36 26.32
CA VAL A 313 -13.69 -10.68 25.49
C VAL A 313 -13.73 -9.77 24.26
N SER A 314 -13.52 -8.46 24.42
CA SER A 314 -13.45 -7.51 23.31
C SER A 314 -12.39 -7.91 22.29
N SER A 315 -11.19 -8.28 22.77
CA SER A 315 -10.08 -8.73 21.93
C SER A 315 -10.40 -10.04 21.22
N PHE A 316 -10.95 -11.03 21.94
CA PHE A 316 -11.35 -12.31 21.37
C PHE A 316 -12.41 -12.15 20.26
N VAL A 317 -13.44 -11.33 20.49
CA VAL A 317 -14.46 -11.02 19.48
C VAL A 317 -13.83 -10.30 18.29
N GLY A 318 -12.98 -9.31 18.54
CA GLY A 318 -12.27 -8.57 17.49
C GLY A 318 -11.39 -9.48 16.63
N PHE A 319 -10.64 -10.39 17.25
CA PHE A 319 -9.75 -11.34 16.55
C PHE A 319 -10.53 -12.35 15.72
N ARG A 320 -11.70 -12.81 16.20
CA ARG A 320 -12.57 -13.71 15.42
C ARG A 320 -13.24 -13.05 14.22
N ARG A 321 -13.34 -11.72 14.22
CA ARG A 321 -13.97 -10.92 13.16
C ARG A 321 -12.94 -10.14 12.34
N ALA A 322 -11.66 -10.47 12.46
CA ALA A 322 -10.62 -9.86 11.64
C ALA A 322 -10.82 -10.33 10.18
N PRO A 323 -11.04 -9.41 9.22
CA PRO A 323 -11.32 -9.78 7.83
C PRO A 323 -10.12 -10.46 7.15
N TYR A 324 -8.91 -10.25 7.67
CA TYR A 324 -7.68 -10.84 7.19
C TYR A 324 -6.98 -11.58 8.32
N PHE A 325 -7.07 -12.90 8.29
CA PHE A 325 -6.12 -13.76 8.97
C PHE A 325 -5.18 -14.34 7.90
N ILE A 326 -4.07 -13.66 7.62
CA ILE A 326 -2.95 -14.33 6.96
C ILE A 326 -2.38 -15.25 8.03
N GLY A 327 -2.85 -16.50 8.05
CA GLY A 327 -2.29 -17.49 8.95
C GLY A 327 -0.80 -17.63 8.69
N ASN A 328 -0.04 -17.92 9.75
CA ASN A 328 1.40 -18.23 9.65
C ASN A 328 1.71 -19.21 8.52
N ALA A 329 0.78 -20.10 8.18
CA ALA A 329 0.88 -21.04 7.06
C ALA A 329 1.19 -20.37 5.71
N GLY A 330 0.54 -19.25 5.35
CA GLY A 330 0.78 -18.60 4.05
C GLY A 330 2.13 -17.89 3.97
N LEU A 331 2.55 -17.24 5.06
CA LEU A 331 3.90 -16.66 5.17
C LEU A 331 4.97 -17.75 5.18
N GLN A 332 4.74 -18.82 5.96
CA GLN A 332 5.63 -19.97 6.01
C GLN A 332 5.75 -20.65 4.64
N GLU A 333 4.65 -20.78 3.90
CA GLU A 333 4.66 -21.31 2.53
C GLU A 333 5.54 -20.45 1.60
N GLN A 334 5.39 -19.11 1.62
CA GLN A 334 6.25 -18.21 0.85
C GLN A 334 7.73 -18.33 1.25
N MET A 335 8.02 -18.38 2.55
CA MET A 335 9.38 -18.59 3.06
C MET A 335 9.96 -19.93 2.59
N GLU A 336 9.16 -21.01 2.64
CA GLU A 336 9.58 -22.34 2.18
C GLU A 336 9.86 -22.36 0.67
N PHE A 337 9.09 -21.62 -0.14
CA PHE A 337 9.38 -21.47 -1.56
C PHE A 337 10.71 -20.75 -1.79
N ALA A 338 10.94 -19.64 -1.10
CA ALA A 338 12.19 -18.89 -1.21
C ALA A 338 13.39 -19.76 -0.82
N MET A 339 13.34 -20.41 0.35
CA MET A 339 14.42 -21.31 0.81
C MET A 339 14.69 -22.46 -0.16
N ALA A 340 13.63 -23.03 -0.75
CA ALA A 340 13.80 -24.12 -1.71
C ALA A 340 14.36 -23.62 -3.05
N PHE A 341 13.97 -22.42 -3.50
CA PHE A 341 14.52 -21.77 -4.69
C PHE A 341 16.02 -21.46 -4.52
N ASP A 342 16.41 -20.96 -3.35
CA ASP A 342 17.81 -20.72 -2.98
C ASP A 342 18.63 -22.01 -2.95
N LYS A 343 18.07 -23.07 -2.35
CA LYS A 343 18.75 -24.37 -2.22
C LYS A 343 19.09 -24.99 -3.58
N GLU A 344 18.24 -24.78 -4.58
CA GLU A 344 18.48 -25.23 -5.96
C GLU A 344 19.48 -24.33 -6.71
N GLY A 345 19.93 -23.22 -6.12
CA GLY A 345 20.96 -22.34 -6.68
C GLY A 345 20.45 -21.31 -7.69
N TYR A 346 19.14 -21.03 -7.70
CA TYR A 346 18.55 -20.11 -8.67
C TYR A 346 18.73 -18.61 -8.34
N SER A 347 19.01 -18.25 -7.08
CA SER A 347 19.05 -16.87 -6.58
C SER A 347 20.44 -16.23 -6.55
N HIS A 348 21.48 -17.02 -6.31
CA HIS A 348 22.86 -16.53 -6.12
C HIS A 348 23.70 -16.77 -7.37
N GLN A 349 23.36 -16.08 -8.45
CA GLN A 349 24.18 -16.11 -9.67
C GLN A 349 25.24 -15.01 -9.62
N SER A 350 26.43 -15.28 -10.17
CA SER A 350 27.48 -14.27 -10.31
C SER A 350 27.12 -13.13 -11.27
N THR A 351 26.03 -13.31 -12.03
CA THR A 351 25.49 -12.35 -12.99
C THR A 351 24.13 -11.87 -12.51
N PHE A 352 23.78 -10.62 -12.82
CA PHE A 352 22.47 -10.07 -12.49
C PHE A 352 21.37 -10.89 -13.17
N THR A 353 20.38 -11.31 -12.39
CA THR A 353 19.20 -12.01 -12.89
C THR A 353 17.93 -11.44 -12.26
N ARG A 354 16.86 -11.33 -13.05
CA ARG A 354 15.50 -11.16 -12.52
C ARG A 354 14.74 -12.47 -12.50
N MET A 355 13.86 -12.60 -11.51
CA MET A 355 12.90 -13.69 -11.40
C MET A 355 11.51 -13.16 -11.05
N GLU A 356 10.48 -13.85 -11.52
CA GLU A 356 9.08 -13.55 -11.21
C GLU A 356 8.29 -14.80 -10.79
N MET A 357 7.23 -14.58 -10.00
CA MET A 357 6.34 -15.65 -9.52
C MET A 357 4.90 -15.40 -9.96
N HIS A 358 4.31 -16.38 -10.65
CA HIS A 358 2.93 -16.29 -11.12
C HIS A 358 1.89 -16.62 -10.04
N LYS A 359 1.74 -15.74 -9.05
CA LYS A 359 0.70 -15.86 -8.02
C LYS A 359 -0.10 -14.57 -7.80
N GLY A 360 0.04 -13.64 -8.73
CA GLY A 360 -0.72 -12.40 -8.74
C GLY A 360 -0.42 -11.46 -7.58
N LEU A 361 -1.38 -10.58 -7.26
CA LEU A 361 -1.18 -9.53 -6.23
C LEU A 361 -0.69 -10.08 -4.89
N SER A 362 -1.18 -11.26 -4.48
CA SER A 362 -0.82 -11.87 -3.19
C SER A 362 0.69 -12.14 -3.04
N HIS A 363 1.43 -12.18 -4.14
CA HIS A 363 2.87 -12.40 -4.20
C HIS A 363 3.58 -11.29 -4.99
N ALA A 364 2.94 -10.13 -5.21
CA ALA A 364 3.52 -9.03 -5.98
C ALA A 364 4.84 -8.52 -5.40
N ASN A 365 5.05 -8.65 -4.08
CA ASN A 365 6.29 -8.29 -3.40
C ASN A 365 7.18 -9.48 -3.06
N PHE A 366 6.91 -10.68 -3.61
CA PHE A 366 7.71 -11.88 -3.31
C PHE A 366 9.21 -11.67 -3.61
N PRO A 367 9.63 -11.12 -4.77
CA PRO A 367 11.04 -10.90 -5.04
C PRO A 367 11.72 -10.00 -3.99
N ILE A 368 11.15 -8.82 -3.73
CA ILE A 368 11.74 -7.88 -2.77
C ILE A 368 11.72 -8.41 -1.32
N ALA A 369 10.69 -9.18 -0.94
CA ALA A 369 10.59 -9.76 0.41
C ALA A 369 11.71 -10.77 0.71
N PHE A 370 12.22 -11.44 -0.31
CA PHE A 370 13.25 -12.49 -0.18
C PHE A 370 14.60 -12.11 -0.80
N GLY A 371 14.79 -10.84 -1.20
CA GLY A 371 16.08 -10.34 -1.71
C GLY A 371 16.38 -10.73 -3.16
N TYR A 372 15.37 -11.06 -3.96
CA TYR A 372 15.49 -11.28 -5.40
C TYR A 372 15.17 -10.02 -6.19
N ASN A 373 15.74 -9.92 -7.40
CA ASN A 373 15.36 -8.85 -8.33
C ASN A 373 14.07 -9.25 -9.07
N GLY A 374 13.02 -8.45 -8.93
CA GLY A 374 11.75 -8.61 -9.64
C GLY A 374 11.34 -7.34 -10.38
N ALA A 375 10.28 -7.44 -11.17
CA ALA A 375 9.53 -6.36 -11.80
C ALA A 375 8.16 -6.14 -11.13
N SER A 376 7.56 -7.16 -10.51
CA SER A 376 6.32 -7.00 -9.75
C SER A 376 6.53 -6.18 -8.47
N HIS A 377 5.61 -5.26 -8.20
CA HIS A 377 5.67 -4.42 -7.02
C HIS A 377 4.30 -3.91 -6.58
N PHE A 378 4.05 -3.92 -5.27
CA PHE A 378 2.90 -3.28 -4.63
C PHE A 378 3.39 -2.39 -3.47
N THR A 379 3.45 -1.09 -3.71
CA THR A 379 3.71 -0.09 -2.67
C THR A 379 3.01 1.23 -2.98
N SER A 380 2.60 1.94 -1.93
CA SER A 380 1.98 3.26 -2.08
C SER A 380 2.96 4.35 -2.54
N SER A 381 4.26 4.07 -2.55
CA SER A 381 5.33 4.96 -3.01
C SER A 381 5.81 4.65 -4.43
N LEU A 382 5.11 3.79 -5.18
CA LEU A 382 5.50 3.42 -6.54
C LEU A 382 5.30 4.62 -7.47
N GLU A 383 6.30 4.95 -8.26
CA GLU A 383 6.30 6.10 -9.17
C GLU A 383 5.15 5.96 -10.18
N HIS A 384 4.37 7.03 -10.34
CA HIS A 384 3.19 6.97 -11.20
C HIS A 384 3.55 6.73 -12.67
N SER A 385 4.63 7.35 -13.15
CA SER A 385 5.12 7.15 -14.51
C SER A 385 5.48 5.69 -14.79
N LEU A 386 6.06 4.97 -13.82
CA LEU A 386 6.37 3.55 -14.00
C LEU A 386 5.09 2.71 -14.14
N ILE A 387 4.05 3.03 -13.36
CA ILE A 387 2.73 2.39 -13.46
C ILE A 387 2.10 2.62 -14.84
N GLU A 388 2.17 3.85 -15.36
CA GLU A 388 1.63 4.20 -16.69
C GLU A 388 2.38 3.48 -17.81
N GLU A 389 3.72 3.54 -17.80
CA GLU A 389 4.55 2.97 -18.86
C GLU A 389 4.44 1.44 -18.91
N MET A 390 4.37 0.77 -17.75
CA MET A 390 4.07 -0.67 -17.70
C MET A 390 2.65 -0.98 -18.19
N SER A 391 1.67 -0.11 -17.89
CA SER A 391 0.30 -0.26 -18.38
C SER A 391 0.22 -0.14 -19.90
N HIS A 392 0.97 0.80 -20.50
CA HIS A 392 1.02 0.99 -21.94
C HIS A 392 1.56 -0.25 -22.67
N LEU A 393 2.35 -1.09 -22.00
CA LEU A 393 2.86 -2.37 -22.52
C LEU A 393 1.87 -3.54 -22.36
N GLY A 394 0.68 -3.28 -21.83
CA GLY A 394 -0.37 -4.29 -21.63
C GLY A 394 -0.23 -5.11 -20.35
N LEU A 395 0.65 -4.69 -19.43
CA LEU A 395 0.81 -5.31 -18.12
C LEU A 395 -0.27 -4.83 -17.15
N PRO A 396 -0.69 -5.68 -16.19
CA PRO A 396 -1.71 -5.34 -15.21
C PRO A 396 -1.19 -4.39 -14.14
N THR A 397 -1.75 -3.19 -14.09
CA THR A 397 -1.36 -2.15 -13.12
C THR A 397 -2.59 -1.49 -12.47
N SER A 398 -2.36 -0.80 -11.34
CA SER A 398 -3.33 0.09 -10.68
C SER A 398 -2.61 1.15 -9.83
N GLN A 399 -3.33 2.03 -9.11
CA GLN A 399 -2.81 3.22 -8.40
C GLN A 399 -1.56 3.03 -7.48
N SER A 400 -1.14 1.81 -7.16
CA SER A 400 0.04 1.52 -6.33
C SER A 400 0.67 0.18 -6.68
N VAL A 401 0.30 -0.39 -7.81
CA VAL A 401 0.56 -1.79 -8.14
C VAL A 401 1.03 -1.86 -9.58
N ALA A 402 2.15 -2.52 -9.81
CA ALA A 402 2.53 -3.00 -11.12
C ALA A 402 2.82 -4.51 -10.99
N ILE A 403 2.06 -5.35 -11.68
CA ILE A 403 2.24 -6.79 -11.62
C ILE A 403 2.77 -7.28 -12.96
N TYR A 404 3.84 -8.06 -12.93
CA TYR A 404 4.47 -8.60 -14.12
C TYR A 404 3.95 -10.02 -14.45
N THR A 405 2.62 -10.19 -14.55
CA THR A 405 1.98 -11.49 -14.76
C THR A 405 1.49 -11.72 -16.18
N ASN A 406 0.98 -10.71 -16.90
CA ASN A 406 0.65 -10.81 -18.34
C ASN A 406 1.90 -10.68 -19.22
N ARG A 407 2.96 -11.33 -18.76
CA ARG A 407 4.28 -11.27 -19.37
C ARG A 407 4.32 -12.11 -20.64
N ASN A 408 5.37 -11.91 -21.42
CA ASN A 408 5.59 -12.62 -22.68
C ASN A 408 7.07 -12.61 -23.00
N VAL A 409 7.51 -13.52 -23.88
CA VAL A 409 8.91 -13.66 -24.29
C VAL A 409 9.56 -12.36 -24.79
N ILE A 410 8.80 -11.40 -25.33
CA ILE A 410 9.34 -10.12 -25.79
C ILE A 410 9.78 -9.28 -24.59
N LEU A 411 8.84 -9.01 -23.67
CA LEU A 411 9.13 -8.24 -22.46
C LEU A 411 10.15 -8.94 -21.56
N ASP A 412 10.02 -10.25 -21.39
CA ASP A 412 10.93 -11.03 -20.55
C ASP A 412 12.36 -10.97 -21.05
N SER A 413 12.54 -10.95 -22.36
CA SER A 413 13.85 -10.87 -22.98
C SER A 413 14.47 -9.49 -22.78
N LEU A 414 13.73 -8.45 -23.15
CA LEU A 414 14.19 -7.06 -23.07
C LEU A 414 14.41 -6.58 -21.63
N PHE A 415 13.62 -7.05 -20.66
CA PHE A 415 13.71 -6.62 -19.25
C PHE A 415 14.63 -7.52 -18.41
N GLY A 416 15.24 -8.55 -19.02
CA GLY A 416 16.17 -9.46 -18.36
C GLY A 416 15.50 -10.39 -17.35
N VAL A 417 14.24 -10.76 -17.57
CA VAL A 417 13.52 -11.77 -16.77
C VAL A 417 14.00 -13.15 -17.18
N SER A 418 15.02 -13.60 -16.47
CA SER A 418 15.73 -14.85 -16.77
C SER A 418 15.00 -16.09 -16.27
N ARG A 419 14.24 -15.98 -15.17
CA ARG A 419 13.57 -17.11 -14.52
C ARG A 419 12.15 -16.79 -14.10
N PHE A 420 11.31 -17.82 -14.10
CA PHE A 420 9.93 -17.70 -13.69
C PHE A 420 9.47 -18.93 -12.93
N MET A 421 8.77 -18.71 -11.82
CA MET A 421 8.12 -19.75 -11.02
C MET A 421 6.61 -19.75 -11.25
N MET A 422 6.04 -20.90 -11.56
CA MET A 422 4.60 -21.04 -11.82
C MET A 422 4.08 -22.42 -11.40
N ASP A 423 2.78 -22.50 -11.07
CA ASP A 423 2.17 -23.76 -10.66
C ASP A 423 2.21 -24.82 -11.79
N GLY A 424 2.34 -26.09 -11.39
CA GLY A 424 2.74 -27.18 -12.29
C GLY A 424 1.69 -27.70 -13.29
N ASP A 425 0.60 -26.97 -13.56
CA ASP A 425 -0.35 -27.34 -14.63
C ASP A 425 0.05 -26.61 -15.91
N GLU A 426 0.86 -27.27 -16.74
CA GLU A 426 1.40 -26.71 -17.98
C GLU A 426 0.33 -26.29 -19.00
N ASN A 427 -0.92 -26.74 -18.86
CA ASN A 427 -2.01 -26.34 -19.74
C ASN A 427 -2.74 -25.08 -19.27
N ARG A 428 -2.48 -24.61 -18.04
CA ARG A 428 -2.89 -23.27 -17.56
C ARG A 428 -1.94 -22.16 -18.01
N VAL A 429 -0.87 -22.51 -18.71
CA VAL A 429 0.31 -21.68 -18.87
C VAL A 429 0.24 -20.78 -20.10
N PHE A 430 0.89 -19.62 -20.03
CA PHE A 430 1.17 -18.79 -21.20
C PHE A 430 1.81 -19.61 -22.31
N ALA A 431 1.22 -19.58 -23.51
CA ALA A 431 1.58 -20.52 -24.54
C ALA A 431 3.04 -20.43 -25.03
N ASP A 432 3.75 -19.33 -24.76
CA ASP A 432 5.18 -19.18 -25.06
C ASP A 432 6.09 -20.00 -24.14
N LEU A 433 5.75 -20.12 -22.85
CA LEU A 433 6.46 -21.01 -21.91
C LEU A 433 6.55 -22.44 -22.44
N ARG A 434 5.47 -22.89 -23.10
CA ARG A 434 5.47 -24.14 -23.84
C ARG A 434 6.21 -23.93 -25.16
N GLY A 435 7.49 -24.28 -25.19
CA GLY A 435 8.28 -24.36 -26.43
C GLY A 435 9.30 -23.24 -26.68
N MET A 436 9.24 -22.11 -25.94
CA MET A 436 10.31 -21.09 -26.01
C MET A 436 11.21 -21.04 -24.77
N TYR A 437 10.81 -21.67 -23.67
CA TYR A 437 11.55 -21.63 -22.39
C TYR A 437 12.07 -23.00 -22.03
N ALA A 438 13.23 -23.04 -21.37
CA ALA A 438 13.80 -24.27 -20.85
C ALA A 438 13.22 -24.57 -19.46
N LYS A 439 12.72 -25.79 -19.24
CA LYS A 439 12.37 -26.26 -17.90
C LYS A 439 13.66 -26.60 -17.14
N GLU A 440 13.90 -25.95 -16.00
CA GLU A 440 15.08 -26.21 -15.17
C GLU A 440 14.79 -27.19 -14.04
N GLY A 441 13.59 -27.13 -13.45
CA GLY A 441 13.25 -28.03 -12.34
C GLY A 441 11.89 -27.75 -11.72
N LYS A 442 11.65 -28.37 -10.56
CA LYS A 442 10.41 -28.21 -9.79
C LYS A 442 10.71 -27.91 -8.33
N VAL A 443 10.14 -26.82 -7.81
CA VAL A 443 10.27 -26.37 -6.43
C VAL A 443 8.88 -26.38 -5.78
N LYS A 444 8.66 -27.30 -4.82
CA LYS A 444 7.43 -27.36 -4.00
C LYS A 444 6.10 -27.26 -4.78
N GLY A 445 6.03 -27.88 -5.96
CA GLY A 445 4.82 -27.85 -6.80
C GLY A 445 4.86 -26.84 -7.95
N PHE A 446 5.81 -25.91 -7.92
CA PHE A 446 6.05 -24.94 -8.99
C PHE A 446 7.13 -25.44 -9.95
N VAL A 447 6.92 -25.25 -11.24
CA VAL A 447 7.95 -25.49 -12.25
C VAL A 447 8.75 -24.20 -12.45
N VAL A 448 10.07 -24.33 -12.49
CA VAL A 448 10.99 -23.23 -12.77
C VAL A 448 11.34 -23.27 -14.25
N TYR A 449 11.07 -22.15 -14.93
CA TYR A 449 11.40 -21.96 -16.34
C TYR A 449 12.53 -20.94 -16.48
N ARG A 450 13.47 -21.22 -17.38
CA ARG A 450 14.51 -20.27 -17.82
C ARG A 450 14.20 -19.73 -19.20
N ASN A 451 14.27 -18.40 -19.32
CA ASN A 451 14.25 -17.70 -20.60
C ASN A 451 15.66 -17.72 -21.22
N PRO A 452 15.91 -18.45 -22.32
CA PRO A 452 17.23 -18.44 -22.96
C PRO A 452 17.55 -17.08 -23.63
N TYR A 453 16.53 -16.28 -23.91
CA TYR A 453 16.61 -15.01 -24.62
C TYR A 453 16.75 -13.78 -23.71
N ALA A 454 16.72 -13.95 -22.38
CA ALA A 454 16.87 -12.86 -21.42
C ALA A 454 18.18 -12.08 -21.63
N PHE A 455 18.08 -10.77 -21.82
CA PHE A 455 19.22 -9.86 -21.91
C PHE A 455 19.80 -9.60 -20.51
N SER A 456 21.03 -9.10 -20.45
CA SER A 456 21.62 -8.57 -19.22
C SER A 456 20.84 -7.34 -18.72
N LEU A 457 21.13 -6.88 -17.49
CA LEU A 457 20.57 -5.65 -16.93
C LEU A 457 20.79 -4.44 -17.86
N GLY A 458 21.94 -4.43 -18.55
CA GLY A 458 22.27 -3.46 -19.59
C GLY A 458 22.57 -4.14 -20.93
N TYR A 459 22.32 -3.43 -22.02
CA TYR A 459 22.68 -3.83 -23.38
C TYR A 459 22.87 -2.59 -24.27
N LEU A 460 23.67 -2.75 -25.32
CA LEU A 460 23.87 -1.73 -26.34
C LEU A 460 22.64 -1.62 -27.25
N THR A 461 22.38 -0.39 -27.68
CA THR A 461 21.26 0.02 -28.53
C THR A 461 21.67 1.16 -29.44
N ASN A 462 20.90 1.38 -30.50
CA ASN A 462 21.00 2.60 -31.28
C ASN A 462 20.36 3.75 -30.51
N GLU A 463 21.09 4.86 -30.35
CA GLU A 463 20.61 6.00 -29.55
C GLU A 463 19.27 6.52 -30.08
N ASN A 464 19.16 6.73 -31.39
CA ASN A 464 17.97 7.33 -31.99
C ASN A 464 16.72 6.45 -31.84
N THR A 465 16.82 5.12 -31.96
CA THR A 465 15.67 4.23 -31.74
C THR A 465 15.37 4.04 -30.26
N ALA A 466 16.39 4.06 -29.39
CA ALA A 466 16.20 3.88 -27.95
C ALA A 466 15.59 5.12 -27.27
N THR A 467 15.96 6.33 -27.70
CA THR A 467 15.49 7.58 -27.06
C THR A 467 14.19 8.13 -27.64
N ASN A 468 13.80 7.73 -28.85
CA ASN A 468 12.57 8.21 -29.51
C ASN A 468 11.35 7.29 -29.32
N ILE A 469 11.38 6.43 -28.31
CA ILE A 469 10.21 5.63 -27.93
C ILE A 469 9.26 6.47 -27.09
N ALA A 470 8.00 6.53 -27.51
CA ALA A 470 6.91 7.10 -26.77
C ALA A 470 5.75 6.13 -26.79
N PHE A 471 5.47 5.48 -25.65
CA PHE A 471 4.39 4.52 -25.58
C PHE A 471 3.04 5.22 -25.61
N GLU A 472 2.13 4.69 -26.42
CA GLU A 472 0.79 5.20 -26.59
C GLU A 472 -0.21 4.47 -25.69
N LYS A 473 -1.06 5.24 -25.03
CA LYS A 473 -2.13 4.74 -24.18
C LYS A 473 -3.07 3.80 -24.92
N ASN A 474 -3.40 2.66 -24.30
CA ASN A 474 -4.27 1.61 -24.84
C ASN A 474 -3.80 1.03 -26.19
N GLN A 475 -2.50 1.08 -26.50
CA GLN A 475 -1.93 0.53 -27.75
C GLN A 475 -0.77 -0.46 -27.47
N PRO A 476 -0.98 -1.51 -26.65
CA PRO A 476 0.11 -2.39 -26.22
C PRO A 476 0.85 -3.06 -27.38
N VAL A 477 0.15 -3.39 -28.47
CA VAL A 477 0.79 -4.00 -29.65
C VAL A 477 1.70 -3.03 -30.39
N ALA A 478 1.25 -1.79 -30.60
CA ALA A 478 2.07 -0.76 -31.23
C ALA A 478 3.32 -0.48 -30.39
N ASN A 479 3.16 -0.41 -29.07
CA ASN A 479 4.25 -0.18 -28.12
C ASN A 479 5.26 -1.33 -28.11
N LEU A 480 4.80 -2.58 -28.12
CA LEU A 480 5.69 -3.74 -28.27
C LEU A 480 6.39 -3.76 -29.63
N ASN A 481 5.73 -3.34 -30.71
CA ASN A 481 6.39 -3.19 -32.01
C ASN A 481 7.49 -2.12 -31.99
N GLN A 482 7.34 -1.01 -31.26
CA GLN A 482 8.43 -0.04 -31.05
C GLN A 482 9.64 -0.69 -30.37
N LEU A 483 9.42 -1.53 -29.36
CA LEU A 483 10.50 -2.29 -28.70
C LEU A 483 11.16 -3.32 -29.63
N LEU A 484 10.38 -4.00 -30.47
CA LEU A 484 10.91 -4.97 -31.45
C LEU A 484 11.77 -4.27 -32.52
N GLN A 485 11.44 -3.04 -32.90
CA GLN A 485 12.25 -2.25 -33.83
C GLN A 485 13.66 -1.96 -33.29
N VAL A 486 13.81 -1.74 -31.98
CA VAL A 486 15.12 -1.52 -31.34
C VAL A 486 16.06 -2.70 -31.56
N ILE A 487 15.52 -3.92 -31.54
CA ILE A 487 16.29 -5.15 -31.77
C ILE A 487 16.39 -5.54 -33.26
N GLY A 488 16.07 -4.63 -34.17
CA GLY A 488 16.22 -4.82 -35.61
C GLY A 488 15.05 -5.51 -36.31
N LEU A 489 13.93 -5.75 -35.63
CA LEU A 489 12.69 -6.24 -36.26
C LEU A 489 11.88 -5.06 -36.80
N SER A 490 12.40 -4.43 -37.86
CA SER A 490 11.88 -3.18 -38.44
C SER A 490 10.98 -3.35 -39.68
N GLY A 491 10.87 -4.57 -40.23
CA GLY A 491 9.97 -4.85 -41.36
C GLY A 491 8.51 -4.95 -40.92
N THR A 492 7.72 -3.88 -41.08
CA THR A 492 6.25 -3.80 -40.93
C THR A 492 5.64 -4.69 -39.83
N ASN A 493 5.50 -4.14 -38.61
CA ASN A 493 4.69 -4.70 -37.52
C ASN A 493 4.95 -6.19 -37.23
N ALA A 494 6.08 -6.52 -36.59
CA ALA A 494 6.41 -7.90 -36.23
C ALA A 494 5.26 -8.62 -35.48
N LEU A 495 4.51 -7.89 -34.65
CA LEU A 495 3.18 -8.29 -34.21
C LEU A 495 2.12 -7.80 -35.20
N THR A 496 1.49 -8.74 -35.91
CA THR A 496 0.43 -8.47 -36.91
C THR A 496 -0.95 -8.91 -36.43
N GLU A 497 -1.99 -8.13 -36.72
CA GLU A 497 -3.38 -8.49 -36.42
C GLU A 497 -3.81 -9.72 -37.25
N VAL A 498 -4.55 -10.63 -36.62
CA VAL A 498 -5.11 -11.84 -37.21
C VAL A 498 -6.63 -11.73 -37.23
N ASN A 499 -7.23 -11.92 -38.39
CA ASN A 499 -8.67 -12.05 -38.49
C ASN A 499 -9.10 -13.46 -38.07
N VAL A 500 -9.75 -13.57 -36.90
CA VAL A 500 -10.27 -14.83 -36.34
C VAL A 500 -11.78 -15.01 -36.55
N GLY A 501 -12.42 -14.10 -37.30
CA GLY A 501 -13.88 -14.10 -37.48
C GLY A 501 -14.66 -13.56 -36.28
N GLU A 502 -15.99 -13.61 -36.38
CA GLU A 502 -16.89 -13.18 -35.31
C GLU A 502 -17.00 -14.23 -34.21
N PRO A 503 -17.21 -13.82 -32.94
CA PRO A 503 -17.43 -14.76 -31.86
C PRO A 503 -18.76 -15.49 -32.02
N VAL A 504 -18.78 -16.76 -31.62
CA VAL A 504 -20.01 -17.50 -31.35
C VAL A 504 -20.51 -17.05 -29.98
N THR A 505 -21.75 -16.58 -29.92
CA THR A 505 -22.36 -16.11 -28.67
C THR A 505 -23.59 -16.90 -28.28
N THR A 506 -23.75 -17.17 -26.99
CA THR A 506 -24.97 -17.73 -26.38
C THR A 506 -25.60 -16.69 -25.47
N ASN A 507 -26.93 -16.55 -25.53
CA ASN A 507 -27.71 -15.58 -24.75
C ASN A 507 -27.32 -14.11 -24.99
N LEU A 508 -26.78 -13.80 -26.17
CA LEU A 508 -26.50 -12.44 -26.63
C LEU A 508 -27.10 -12.21 -28.01
N THR A 509 -27.64 -11.03 -28.23
CA THR A 509 -28.09 -10.57 -29.54
C THR A 509 -27.17 -9.46 -30.03
N LYS A 510 -26.69 -9.57 -31.26
CA LYS A 510 -25.81 -8.57 -31.89
C LYS A 510 -26.63 -7.37 -32.36
N GLY A 511 -26.36 -6.20 -31.80
CA GLY A 511 -26.80 -4.90 -32.32
C GLY A 511 -25.79 -4.31 -33.31
N GLN A 512 -25.94 -3.02 -33.64
CA GLN A 512 -25.01 -2.34 -34.58
C GLN A 512 -23.58 -2.25 -34.03
N GLU A 513 -23.44 -1.97 -32.73
CA GLU A 513 -22.13 -1.71 -32.11
C GLU A 513 -21.79 -2.64 -30.94
N LYS A 514 -22.81 -3.23 -30.34
CA LYS A 514 -22.73 -3.97 -29.08
C LYS A 514 -23.57 -5.24 -29.13
N TYR A 515 -23.21 -6.18 -28.29
CA TYR A 515 -24.01 -7.37 -27.99
C TYR A 515 -24.79 -7.13 -26.71
N THR A 516 -26.09 -7.41 -26.72
CA THR A 516 -26.99 -7.21 -25.57
C THR A 516 -27.49 -8.55 -25.06
N LEU A 517 -27.53 -8.71 -23.73
CA LEU A 517 -28.03 -9.91 -23.06
C LEU A 517 -29.52 -10.14 -23.42
N THR A 518 -29.85 -11.36 -23.85
CA THR A 518 -31.22 -11.71 -24.28
C THR A 518 -32.11 -12.09 -23.09
N ASN A 519 -31.58 -12.83 -22.11
CA ASN A 519 -32.26 -13.25 -20.88
C ASN A 519 -31.38 -12.91 -19.66
N GLU A 520 -31.86 -12.03 -18.78
CA GLU A 520 -31.12 -11.62 -17.57
C GLU A 520 -30.99 -12.73 -16.51
N ALA A 521 -31.80 -13.79 -16.59
CA ALA A 521 -31.75 -14.90 -15.64
C ALA A 521 -30.60 -15.90 -15.90
N GLU A 522 -30.04 -15.89 -17.10
CA GLU A 522 -28.99 -16.82 -17.53
C GLU A 522 -27.72 -16.05 -17.91
N PRO A 523 -26.51 -16.57 -17.59
CA PRO A 523 -25.29 -15.95 -18.07
C PRO A 523 -25.14 -16.13 -19.58
N ALA A 524 -24.43 -15.20 -20.23
CA ALA A 524 -23.98 -15.37 -21.61
C ALA A 524 -22.69 -16.17 -21.71
N LYS A 525 -22.40 -16.63 -22.92
CA LYS A 525 -21.11 -17.18 -23.34
C LYS A 525 -20.66 -16.49 -24.63
N ILE A 526 -19.39 -16.12 -24.70
CA ILE A 526 -18.74 -15.56 -25.89
C ILE A 526 -17.53 -16.43 -26.21
N GLU A 527 -17.43 -16.93 -27.43
CA GLU A 527 -16.39 -17.89 -27.81
C GLU A 527 -15.79 -17.56 -29.19
N TRP A 528 -14.46 -17.46 -29.25
CA TRP A 528 -13.70 -17.45 -30.49
C TRP A 528 -12.98 -18.77 -30.63
N LYS A 529 -13.18 -19.44 -31.76
CA LYS A 529 -12.51 -20.69 -32.10
C LYS A 529 -11.84 -20.59 -33.46
N PHE A 530 -10.52 -20.76 -33.51
CA PHE A 530 -9.75 -20.60 -34.74
C PHE A 530 -8.52 -21.51 -34.77
N ASN A 531 -8.02 -21.78 -35.98
CA ASN A 531 -6.84 -22.62 -36.20
C ASN A 531 -5.57 -21.79 -36.13
N LEU A 532 -4.52 -22.39 -35.58
CA LEU A 532 -3.20 -21.77 -35.47
C LEU A 532 -2.35 -22.20 -36.65
N GLN A 533 -1.54 -21.27 -37.13
CA GLN A 533 -0.51 -21.57 -38.12
C GLN A 533 0.74 -22.06 -37.40
N PRO A 534 1.43 -23.09 -37.92
CA PRO A 534 2.74 -23.49 -37.41
C PRO A 534 3.72 -22.32 -37.36
N ASN A 535 4.68 -22.39 -36.43
CA ASN A 535 5.73 -21.39 -36.22
C ASN A 535 5.24 -20.00 -35.78
N LYS A 536 4.03 -19.89 -35.23
CA LYS A 536 3.47 -18.61 -34.76
C LYS A 536 3.01 -18.64 -33.32
N LEU A 537 3.27 -17.54 -32.58
CA LEU A 537 2.61 -17.26 -31.31
C LEU A 537 1.35 -16.45 -31.54
N TYR A 538 0.37 -16.58 -30.64
CA TYR A 538 -0.91 -15.88 -30.70
C TYR A 538 -1.21 -15.17 -29.40
N PHE A 539 -1.76 -13.96 -29.54
CA PHE A 539 -2.11 -13.06 -28.46
C PHE A 539 -3.53 -12.53 -28.64
N VAL A 540 -4.13 -12.09 -27.54
CA VAL A 540 -5.37 -11.29 -27.54
C VAL A 540 -5.17 -10.00 -26.77
N GLU A 541 -5.65 -8.91 -27.34
CA GLU A 541 -5.77 -7.62 -26.68
C GLU A 541 -7.15 -7.50 -26.02
N ILE A 542 -7.17 -7.23 -24.72
CA ILE A 542 -8.39 -7.11 -23.92
C ILE A 542 -8.60 -5.65 -23.59
N PRO A 543 -9.69 -5.02 -24.06
CA PRO A 543 -9.85 -3.58 -23.94
C PRO A 543 -10.25 -3.17 -22.52
N GLU A 544 -9.65 -2.10 -21.98
CA GLU A 544 -9.90 -1.59 -20.62
C GLU A 544 -11.38 -1.33 -20.35
N ARG A 545 -12.09 -0.76 -21.34
CA ARG A 545 -13.53 -0.51 -21.26
C ARG A 545 -14.38 -1.77 -21.01
N GLN A 546 -13.84 -2.97 -21.24
CA GLN A 546 -14.49 -4.25 -20.94
C GLN A 546 -14.04 -4.87 -19.61
N ALA A 547 -13.10 -4.25 -18.89
CA ALA A 547 -12.57 -4.77 -17.64
C ALA A 547 -13.67 -5.11 -16.63
N GLY A 548 -14.61 -4.19 -16.40
CA GLY A 548 -15.72 -4.40 -15.46
C GLY A 548 -16.62 -5.59 -15.82
N SER A 549 -16.71 -5.94 -17.11
CA SER A 549 -17.45 -7.10 -17.62
C SER A 549 -16.60 -8.37 -17.47
N VAL A 550 -15.35 -8.34 -17.94
CA VAL A 550 -14.41 -9.47 -17.92
C VAL A 550 -14.13 -9.95 -16.48
N ILE A 551 -13.91 -9.04 -15.54
CA ILE A 551 -13.60 -9.35 -14.13
C ILE A 551 -14.76 -10.09 -13.43
N LYS A 552 -15.99 -9.92 -13.92
CA LYS A 552 -17.19 -10.58 -13.39
C LYS A 552 -17.48 -11.91 -14.10
N SER A 553 -16.61 -12.35 -14.99
CA SER A 553 -16.75 -13.52 -15.85
C SER A 553 -15.58 -14.49 -15.67
N LYS A 554 -15.71 -15.68 -16.24
CA LYS A 554 -14.65 -16.68 -16.31
C LYS A 554 -14.01 -16.63 -17.68
N VAL A 555 -12.72 -16.31 -17.73
CA VAL A 555 -11.94 -16.41 -18.96
C VAL A 555 -11.40 -17.82 -19.09
N MET A 556 -11.66 -18.45 -20.22
CA MET A 556 -11.32 -19.84 -20.52
C MET A 556 -10.47 -19.90 -21.78
N LEU A 557 -9.44 -20.74 -21.75
CA LEU A 557 -8.60 -21.09 -22.88
C LEU A 557 -8.61 -22.61 -23.03
N ASN A 558 -9.10 -23.12 -24.16
CA ASN A 558 -9.25 -24.56 -24.43
C ASN A 558 -9.99 -25.32 -23.31
N GLY A 559 -11.01 -24.68 -22.70
CA GLY A 559 -11.80 -25.26 -21.61
C GLY A 559 -11.14 -25.23 -20.23
N ILE A 560 -9.96 -24.59 -20.10
CA ILE A 560 -9.24 -24.41 -18.84
C ILE A 560 -9.29 -22.93 -18.45
N SER A 561 -9.38 -22.62 -17.15
CA SER A 561 -9.38 -21.23 -16.69
C SER A 561 -8.05 -20.54 -17.02
N TYR A 562 -8.13 -19.40 -17.70
CA TYR A 562 -6.96 -18.60 -18.06
C TYR A 562 -6.50 -17.74 -16.86
N PRO A 563 -5.21 -17.78 -16.47
CA PRO A 563 -4.74 -17.07 -15.28
C PRO A 563 -4.35 -15.62 -15.61
N TYR A 564 -5.34 -14.73 -15.67
CA TYR A 564 -5.14 -13.30 -15.87
C TYR A 564 -5.27 -12.50 -14.57
N GLU A 565 -4.71 -11.28 -14.57
CA GLU A 565 -4.92 -10.31 -13.48
C GLU A 565 -6.09 -9.37 -13.75
N ASN A 566 -6.94 -9.20 -12.75
CA ASN A 566 -8.15 -8.38 -12.80
C ASN A 566 -7.90 -6.85 -12.64
N ARG A 567 -6.72 -6.35 -13.00
CA ARG A 567 -6.30 -4.94 -12.86
C ARG A 567 -6.08 -4.30 -14.22
N PHE A 568 -7.11 -3.62 -14.72
CA PHE A 568 -7.09 -2.94 -16.00
C PHE A 568 -6.99 -1.45 -15.75
N HIS A 569 -5.77 -0.92 -15.83
CA HIS A 569 -5.58 0.52 -15.97
C HIS A 569 -5.69 0.94 -17.44
N GLU A 570 -5.25 0.06 -18.36
CA GLU A 570 -5.37 0.17 -19.82
C GLU A 570 -5.63 -1.21 -20.45
N ASN A 571 -5.71 -1.24 -21.79
CA ASN A 571 -5.83 -2.49 -22.55
C ASN A 571 -4.72 -3.46 -22.13
N GLN A 572 -5.09 -4.68 -21.75
CA GLN A 572 -4.12 -5.73 -21.42
C GLN A 572 -3.80 -6.58 -22.66
N PHE A 573 -2.61 -7.18 -22.70
CA PHE A 573 -2.17 -8.02 -23.81
C PHE A 573 -1.77 -9.41 -23.33
N TRP A 574 -2.50 -10.43 -23.79
CA TRP A 574 -2.46 -11.78 -23.23
C TRP A 574 -1.92 -12.79 -24.24
N MET A 575 -0.95 -13.61 -23.83
CA MET A 575 -0.48 -14.75 -24.60
C MET A 575 -1.48 -15.90 -24.53
N ILE A 576 -1.98 -16.36 -25.67
CA ILE A 576 -3.03 -17.39 -25.72
C ILE A 576 -2.63 -18.65 -26.50
N GLY A 577 -1.63 -18.61 -27.40
CA GLY A 577 -1.35 -19.76 -28.27
C GLY A 577 0.05 -19.92 -28.83
N ASN A 578 0.43 -21.17 -29.08
CA ASN A 578 1.66 -21.53 -29.79
C ASN A 578 1.34 -22.57 -30.88
N GLY A 579 1.43 -22.16 -32.15
CA GLY A 579 1.06 -22.98 -33.30
C GLY A 579 1.98 -24.18 -33.57
N ASN A 580 3.11 -24.29 -32.87
CA ASN A 580 3.94 -25.50 -32.91
C ASN A 580 3.37 -26.63 -32.01
N LEU A 581 2.48 -26.29 -31.08
CA LEU A 581 1.98 -27.21 -30.06
C LEU A 581 0.45 -27.39 -30.14
N ASP A 582 -0.26 -26.31 -30.44
CA ASP A 582 -1.72 -26.30 -30.53
C ASP A 582 -2.15 -26.15 -32.00
N GLN A 583 -3.10 -26.99 -32.46
CA GLN A 583 -3.67 -26.87 -33.82
C GLN A 583 -4.84 -25.87 -33.86
N THR A 584 -5.63 -25.83 -32.78
CA THR A 584 -6.83 -25.00 -32.65
C THR A 584 -6.86 -24.41 -31.25
N ILE A 585 -7.32 -23.16 -31.14
CA ILE A 585 -7.63 -22.52 -29.87
C ILE A 585 -9.10 -22.19 -29.78
N THR A 586 -9.64 -22.38 -28.59
CA THR A 586 -10.92 -21.85 -28.14
C THR A 586 -10.66 -20.85 -27.00
N PHE A 587 -10.81 -19.56 -27.28
CA PHE A 587 -10.81 -18.49 -26.26
C PHE A 587 -12.26 -18.13 -25.93
N ALA A 588 -12.66 -18.27 -24.67
CA ALA A 588 -14.04 -18.05 -24.26
C ALA A 588 -14.15 -17.18 -23.01
N ILE A 589 -15.22 -16.40 -22.96
CA ILE A 589 -15.70 -15.70 -21.78
C ILE A 589 -17.02 -16.37 -21.38
N GLU A 590 -16.97 -17.10 -20.29
CA GLU A 590 -18.10 -17.83 -19.70
C GLU A 590 -18.61 -17.10 -18.46
N ASP A 591 -19.82 -17.45 -18.01
CA ASP A 591 -20.51 -16.74 -16.92
C ASP A 591 -20.58 -15.21 -17.17
N ALA A 592 -20.81 -14.80 -18.42
CA ALA A 592 -20.87 -13.41 -18.85
C ALA A 592 -22.19 -12.75 -18.40
N LYS A 593 -22.13 -12.02 -17.27
CA LYS A 593 -23.31 -11.39 -16.64
C LYS A 593 -23.51 -9.92 -17.00
N ALA A 594 -22.59 -9.31 -17.75
CA ALA A 594 -22.74 -7.93 -18.18
C ALA A 594 -23.90 -7.82 -19.19
N LYS A 595 -24.72 -6.77 -19.04
CA LYS A 595 -25.87 -6.52 -19.91
C LYS A 595 -25.48 -6.19 -21.34
N GLU A 596 -24.32 -5.56 -21.52
CA GLU A 596 -23.80 -5.13 -22.81
C GLU A 596 -22.32 -5.49 -22.95
N TRP A 597 -21.92 -5.86 -24.17
CA TRP A 597 -20.55 -6.16 -24.56
C TRP A 597 -20.18 -5.44 -25.85
N ASP A 598 -19.03 -4.77 -25.87
CA ASP A 598 -18.41 -4.24 -27.10
C ASP A 598 -17.23 -5.15 -27.46
N LEU A 599 -17.54 -6.12 -28.33
CA LEU A 599 -16.58 -7.15 -28.74
C LEU A 599 -15.62 -6.68 -29.82
N ARG A 600 -15.82 -5.50 -30.42
CA ARG A 600 -14.94 -4.93 -31.47
C ARG A 600 -13.55 -4.59 -30.96
N GLY A 601 -13.41 -4.40 -29.64
CA GLY A 601 -12.12 -4.12 -29.01
C GLY A 601 -11.28 -5.36 -28.71
N PHE A 602 -11.81 -6.56 -28.89
CA PHE A 602 -11.03 -7.80 -28.76
C PHE A 602 -10.33 -8.07 -30.08
N LYS A 603 -9.02 -7.87 -30.09
CA LYS A 603 -8.19 -8.06 -31.29
C LYS A 603 -7.19 -9.17 -31.04
N PHE A 604 -6.89 -9.92 -32.09
CA PHE A 604 -5.98 -11.06 -32.03
C PHE A 604 -4.74 -10.76 -32.84
N TYR A 605 -3.58 -11.15 -32.34
CA TYR A 605 -2.30 -10.82 -32.96
C TYR A 605 -1.39 -12.04 -33.01
N THR A 606 -0.41 -12.00 -33.91
CA THR A 606 0.56 -13.07 -34.08
C THR A 606 1.96 -12.54 -34.39
N ILE A 607 2.97 -13.34 -34.05
CA ILE A 607 4.38 -13.14 -34.40
C ILE A 607 5.02 -14.48 -34.76
N ASP A 608 5.96 -14.45 -35.71
CA ASP A 608 6.72 -15.62 -36.13
C ASP A 608 7.78 -16.00 -35.08
N ILE A 609 7.71 -17.24 -34.58
CA ILE A 609 8.56 -17.76 -33.50
C ILE A 609 10.03 -17.76 -33.92
N THR A 610 10.33 -18.26 -35.12
CA THR A 610 11.71 -18.39 -35.61
C THR A 610 12.35 -17.02 -35.80
N THR A 611 11.61 -16.08 -36.38
CA THR A 611 12.04 -14.69 -36.61
C THR A 611 12.33 -14.00 -35.27
N LEU A 612 11.42 -14.11 -34.31
CA LEU A 612 11.60 -13.52 -32.98
C LEU A 612 12.78 -14.13 -32.23
N ALA A 613 12.86 -15.47 -32.16
CA ALA A 613 13.92 -16.18 -31.45
C ALA A 613 15.31 -15.87 -32.03
N ASN A 614 15.42 -15.82 -33.36
CA ASN A 614 16.67 -15.46 -34.04
C ASN A 614 17.08 -14.03 -33.76
N ALA A 615 16.16 -13.07 -33.85
CA ALA A 615 16.43 -11.67 -33.57
C ALA A 615 16.90 -11.48 -32.12
N LEU A 616 16.18 -12.05 -31.14
CA LEU A 616 16.56 -11.98 -29.73
C LEU A 616 17.94 -12.60 -29.46
N THR A 617 18.20 -13.79 -30.01
CA THR A 617 19.48 -14.50 -29.80
C THR A 617 20.66 -13.74 -30.41
N GLN A 618 20.50 -13.26 -31.64
CA GLN A 618 21.55 -12.50 -32.34
C GLN A 618 21.80 -11.17 -31.65
N TYR A 619 20.75 -10.45 -31.28
CA TYR A 619 20.86 -9.16 -30.61
C TYR A 619 21.54 -9.29 -29.25
N LYS A 620 21.10 -10.24 -28.42
CA LYS A 620 21.73 -10.57 -27.13
C LYS A 620 23.22 -10.83 -27.29
N LYS A 621 23.61 -11.65 -28.27
CA LYS A 621 25.02 -12.00 -28.48
C LYS A 621 25.87 -10.81 -28.92
N ALA A 622 25.32 -9.90 -29.72
CA ALA A 622 26.06 -8.77 -30.29
C ALA A 622 26.17 -7.56 -29.34
N ASN A 623 25.21 -7.39 -28.43
CA ASN A 623 25.01 -6.13 -27.71
C ASN A 623 25.02 -6.29 -26.17
N ASP A 624 25.55 -7.39 -25.63
CA ASP A 624 25.52 -7.64 -24.18
C ASP A 624 26.42 -6.67 -23.40
N ILE A 625 25.98 -6.24 -22.22
CA ILE A 625 26.81 -5.51 -21.26
C ILE A 625 27.06 -6.39 -20.04
N THR A 626 28.33 -6.50 -19.63
CA THR A 626 28.72 -7.29 -18.46
C THR A 626 28.48 -6.49 -17.19
N ILE A 627 27.74 -7.06 -16.24
CA ILE A 627 27.55 -6.47 -14.90
C ILE A 627 28.61 -7.02 -13.96
N GLU A 628 29.53 -6.17 -13.51
CA GLU A 628 30.61 -6.57 -12.61
C GLU A 628 30.13 -6.67 -11.16
N SER A 629 29.32 -5.70 -10.72
CA SER A 629 28.75 -5.68 -9.38
C SER A 629 27.53 -4.76 -9.32
N TYR A 630 26.63 -5.03 -8.38
CA TYR A 630 25.47 -4.18 -8.14
C TYR A 630 25.03 -4.21 -6.67
N THR A 631 24.36 -3.13 -6.25
CA THR A 631 23.65 -2.97 -4.98
C THR A 631 22.37 -2.19 -5.26
N ASN A 632 21.56 -1.93 -4.23
CA ASN A 632 20.37 -1.07 -4.36
C ASN A 632 20.68 0.37 -4.79
N ALA A 633 21.93 0.83 -4.64
CA ALA A 633 22.32 2.22 -4.92
C ALA A 633 23.44 2.37 -5.96
N MET A 634 23.95 1.27 -6.52
CA MET A 634 25.08 1.32 -7.45
C MET A 634 25.04 0.14 -8.41
N VAL A 635 25.34 0.39 -9.68
CA VAL A 635 25.58 -0.66 -10.69
C VAL A 635 26.87 -0.35 -11.41
N LYS A 636 27.82 -1.29 -11.39
CA LYS A 636 29.08 -1.21 -12.11
C LYS A 636 29.06 -2.21 -13.26
N ALA A 637 29.34 -1.71 -14.46
CA ALA A 637 29.24 -2.46 -15.69
C ALA A 637 30.41 -2.16 -16.63
N HIS A 638 30.67 -3.11 -17.52
CA HIS A 638 31.73 -3.04 -18.50
C HIS A 638 31.21 -3.44 -19.88
N VAL A 639 31.64 -2.72 -20.92
CA VAL A 639 31.24 -2.98 -22.30
C VAL A 639 32.31 -2.59 -23.30
N THR A 640 32.40 -3.34 -24.40
CA THR A 640 33.17 -2.96 -25.59
C THR A 640 32.19 -2.62 -26.72
N VAL A 641 32.16 -1.34 -27.12
CA VAL A 641 31.37 -0.86 -28.25
C VAL A 641 32.15 -1.12 -29.53
N THR A 642 31.66 -2.06 -30.35
CA THR A 642 32.29 -2.46 -31.62
C THR A 642 31.58 -1.89 -32.85
N ASN A 643 30.41 -1.28 -32.68
CA ASN A 643 29.62 -0.65 -33.72
C ASN A 643 29.12 0.72 -33.22
N SER A 644 29.55 1.81 -33.85
CA SER A 644 29.09 3.17 -33.53
C SER A 644 27.58 3.36 -33.66
N GLU A 645 26.89 2.59 -34.50
CA GLU A 645 25.42 2.65 -34.57
C GLU A 645 24.74 2.06 -33.32
N GLN A 646 25.47 1.29 -32.51
CA GLN A 646 25.02 0.67 -31.26
C GLN A 646 25.79 1.25 -30.06
N SER A 647 26.10 2.54 -30.07
CA SER A 647 26.90 3.19 -29.03
C SER A 647 26.08 3.78 -27.88
N PHE A 648 24.82 3.36 -27.70
CA PHE A 648 24.00 3.80 -26.56
C PHE A 648 23.77 2.63 -25.59
N ALA A 649 24.26 2.76 -24.36
CA ALA A 649 24.06 1.75 -23.33
C ALA A 649 22.71 1.97 -22.64
N THR A 650 21.77 1.06 -22.87
CA THR A 650 20.46 1.02 -22.23
C THR A 650 20.52 0.10 -21.01
N PHE A 651 19.99 0.54 -19.87
CA PHE A 651 19.87 -0.24 -18.64
C PHE A 651 18.42 -0.31 -18.20
N THR A 652 17.89 -1.50 -17.96
CA THR A 652 16.48 -1.75 -17.57
C THR A 652 16.20 -1.38 -16.10
N ILE A 653 16.70 -0.22 -15.68
CA ILE A 653 16.47 0.42 -14.40
C ILE A 653 15.62 1.66 -14.70
N PRO A 654 14.43 1.82 -14.08
CA PRO A 654 13.57 2.96 -14.35
C PRO A 654 14.30 4.29 -14.17
N TYR A 655 14.08 5.22 -15.10
CA TYR A 655 14.63 6.57 -15.05
C TYR A 655 14.10 7.31 -13.82
N HIS A 656 15.00 7.86 -13.03
CA HIS A 656 14.65 8.65 -11.85
C HIS A 656 15.74 9.70 -11.58
N SER A 657 15.32 10.88 -11.09
CA SER A 657 16.19 12.06 -10.90
C SER A 657 17.37 11.85 -9.93
N GLY A 658 17.21 10.91 -9.00
CA GLY A 658 18.24 10.47 -8.05
C GLY A 658 19.38 9.64 -8.66
N TRP A 659 19.27 9.18 -9.91
CA TRP A 659 20.35 8.47 -10.58
C TRP A 659 21.36 9.41 -11.23
N SER A 660 22.62 9.00 -11.20
CA SER A 660 23.73 9.63 -11.89
C SER A 660 24.63 8.56 -12.51
N VAL A 661 25.38 8.94 -13.56
CA VAL A 661 26.26 8.01 -14.26
C VAL A 661 27.63 8.64 -14.49
N THR A 662 28.67 7.82 -14.36
CA THR A 662 30.01 8.11 -14.86
C THR A 662 30.43 7.09 -15.89
N VAL A 663 31.03 7.55 -16.99
CA VAL A 663 31.68 6.72 -18.01
C VAL A 663 33.16 7.02 -17.95
N ASP A 664 33.98 5.99 -17.71
CA ASP A 664 35.44 6.10 -17.54
C ASP A 664 35.84 7.15 -16.49
N GLY A 665 35.11 7.15 -15.36
CA GLY A 665 35.30 8.09 -14.25
C GLY A 665 34.83 9.52 -14.50
N LYS A 666 34.28 9.84 -15.68
CA LYS A 666 33.75 11.17 -16.01
C LYS A 666 32.22 11.17 -15.96
N LYS A 667 31.65 12.15 -15.29
CA LYS A 667 30.18 12.32 -15.21
C LYS A 667 29.58 12.53 -16.60
N GLN A 668 28.54 11.78 -16.91
CA GLN A 668 27.76 11.92 -18.15
C GLN A 668 26.29 12.25 -17.84
N GLU A 669 25.55 12.67 -18.87
CA GLU A 669 24.12 12.88 -18.79
C GLU A 669 23.37 11.53 -18.79
N VAL A 670 22.43 11.37 -17.86
CA VAL A 670 21.49 10.24 -17.87
C VAL A 670 20.37 10.58 -18.84
N LYS A 671 20.17 9.73 -19.86
CA LYS A 671 19.10 9.87 -20.85
C LYS A 671 18.00 8.84 -20.58
N LYS A 672 16.78 9.16 -21.02
CA LYS A 672 15.66 8.22 -21.01
C LYS A 672 15.82 7.24 -22.18
N ALA A 673 15.68 5.95 -21.93
CA ALA A 673 15.79 4.87 -22.90
C ALA A 673 14.52 4.03 -22.87
N LEU A 674 14.06 3.56 -24.04
CA LEU A 674 12.89 2.68 -24.18
C LEU A 674 11.64 3.18 -23.42
N GLY A 675 11.36 4.47 -23.57
CA GLY A 675 10.23 5.14 -22.91
C GLY A 675 10.50 5.54 -21.46
N PHE A 676 11.02 4.65 -20.61
CA PHE A 676 11.08 4.90 -19.16
C PHE A 676 12.29 4.34 -18.41
N PHE A 677 13.25 3.74 -19.10
CA PHE A 677 14.50 3.26 -18.52
C PHE A 677 15.62 4.29 -18.62
N MET A 678 16.78 3.98 -18.04
CA MET A 678 17.98 4.80 -18.13
C MET A 678 18.89 4.37 -19.28
N GLY A 679 19.60 5.33 -19.86
CA GLY A 679 20.70 5.06 -20.76
C GLY A 679 21.74 6.17 -20.81
N VAL A 680 22.88 5.87 -21.42
CA VAL A 680 24.01 6.79 -21.56
C VAL A 680 24.68 6.59 -22.92
N SER A 681 25.04 7.70 -23.57
CA SER A 681 25.80 7.66 -24.82
C SER A 681 27.26 7.28 -24.56
N LEU A 682 27.78 6.41 -25.41
CA LEU A 682 29.17 5.96 -25.42
C LEU A 682 29.81 6.28 -26.77
N THR A 683 31.14 6.15 -26.81
CA THR A 683 31.92 6.15 -28.05
C THR A 683 32.28 4.71 -28.45
N GLU A 684 32.89 4.53 -29.62
CA GLU A 684 33.52 3.24 -29.94
C GLU A 684 34.71 3.00 -28.99
N GLY A 685 34.86 1.76 -28.54
CA GLY A 685 35.92 1.37 -27.61
C GLY A 685 35.42 0.68 -26.34
N GLU A 686 36.33 0.52 -25.40
CA GLU A 686 36.10 -0.14 -24.11
C GLU A 686 35.73 0.89 -23.06
N HIS A 687 34.65 0.63 -22.31
CA HIS A 687 34.08 1.58 -21.36
C HIS A 687 33.70 0.92 -20.03
N GLU A 688 34.02 1.62 -18.94
CA GLU A 688 33.47 1.35 -17.61
C GLU A 688 32.29 2.31 -17.34
N ILE A 689 31.14 1.74 -16.98
CA ILE A 689 29.92 2.49 -16.66
C ILE A 689 29.58 2.27 -15.18
N VAL A 690 29.43 3.36 -14.43
CA VAL A 690 29.03 3.32 -13.02
C VAL A 690 27.78 4.16 -12.82
N TRP A 691 26.67 3.50 -12.52
CA TRP A 691 25.43 4.12 -12.07
C TRP A 691 25.45 4.28 -10.56
N SER A 692 25.07 5.44 -10.05
CA SER A 692 24.97 5.73 -8.61
C SER A 692 23.66 6.43 -8.29
N TYR A 693 22.93 5.92 -7.30
CA TYR A 693 21.67 6.47 -6.83
C TYR A 693 21.85 7.23 -5.52
N THR A 694 21.33 8.46 -5.46
CA THR A 694 21.18 9.23 -4.23
C THR A 694 19.73 9.68 -4.13
N PRO A 695 19.00 9.30 -3.06
CA PRO A 695 17.62 9.75 -2.88
C PRO A 695 17.54 11.28 -2.91
N PRO A 696 16.69 11.88 -3.76
CA PRO A 696 16.51 13.32 -3.81
C PRO A 696 16.16 13.87 -2.42
N GLY A 697 16.77 15.00 -2.05
CA GLY A 697 16.57 15.61 -0.74
C GLY A 697 17.39 15.01 0.42
N LEU A 698 18.09 13.89 0.24
CA LEU A 698 18.88 13.26 1.32
C LEU A 698 19.96 14.20 1.89
N HIS A 699 20.77 14.84 1.04
CA HIS A 699 21.83 15.74 1.50
C HIS A 699 21.29 16.95 2.27
N LEU A 700 20.23 17.58 1.77
CA LEU A 700 19.55 18.67 2.46
C LEU A 700 18.96 18.20 3.79
N GLY A 701 18.36 17.01 3.80
CA GLY A 701 17.80 16.39 4.99
C GLY A 701 18.86 16.12 6.04
N MET A 702 20.02 15.57 5.67
CA MET A 702 21.16 15.37 6.57
C MET A 702 21.64 16.69 7.17
N PHE A 703 21.78 17.74 6.36
CA PHE A 703 22.18 19.07 6.84
C PHE A 703 21.18 19.62 7.88
N ILE A 704 19.88 19.52 7.60
CA ILE A 704 18.83 19.97 8.53
C ILE A 704 18.87 19.13 9.82
N SER A 705 18.98 17.81 9.73
CA SER A 705 19.02 16.91 10.89
C SER A 705 20.23 17.18 11.79
N VAL A 706 21.42 17.38 11.21
CA VAL A 706 22.62 17.77 11.98
C VAL A 706 22.41 19.13 12.64
N SER A 707 21.86 20.10 11.94
CA SER A 707 21.58 21.44 12.48
C SER A 707 20.57 21.39 13.64
N SER A 708 19.50 20.60 13.50
CA SER A 708 18.51 20.37 14.56
C SER A 708 19.10 19.65 15.77
N LEU A 709 20.01 18.69 15.56
CA LEU A 709 20.73 18.01 16.64
C LEU A 709 21.62 18.98 17.41
N LEU A 710 22.39 19.82 16.71
CA LEU A 710 23.23 20.84 17.35
C LEU A 710 22.39 21.85 18.15
N LEU A 711 21.25 22.28 17.60
CA LEU A 711 20.32 23.17 18.29
C LEU A 711 19.73 22.51 19.55
N LEU A 712 19.35 21.23 19.47
CA LEU A 712 18.84 20.48 20.64
C LEU A 712 19.90 20.39 21.74
N ILE A 713 21.14 20.05 21.38
CA ILE A 713 22.27 19.96 22.32
C ILE A 713 22.54 21.33 22.96
N PHE A 714 22.50 22.41 22.19
CA PHE A 714 22.69 23.76 22.70
C PHE A 714 21.60 24.15 23.72
N LEU A 715 20.32 23.91 23.39
CA LEU A 715 19.20 24.19 24.29
C LEU A 715 19.29 23.37 25.58
N TRP A 716 19.73 22.12 25.49
CA TRP A 716 19.91 21.23 26.64
C TRP A 716 21.12 21.63 27.52
N LYS A 717 22.26 22.01 26.94
CA LYS A 717 23.46 22.39 27.71
C LYS A 717 23.29 23.67 28.52
N LYS A 718 22.60 24.69 27.99
CA LYS A 718 22.28 25.95 28.71
C LYS A 718 21.29 25.74 29.89
N HIS A 719 21.03 24.50 30.30
CA HIS A 719 20.27 24.15 31.50
C HIS A 719 21.17 23.69 32.65
N LYS A 720 22.37 23.17 32.34
CA LYS A 720 23.34 22.70 33.34
C LYS A 720 24.26 23.82 33.88
N ASN A 721 24.29 24.95 33.18
CA ASN A 721 24.84 26.23 33.64
C ASN A 721 23.67 27.15 33.96
#